data_AF-A0AAW1U4S0-F1
#
_entry.id   AF-A0AAW1U4S0-F1
#
_cell.length_a   1.000
_cell.length_b   1.000
_cell.length_c   1.000
_cell.angle_alpha   90.00
_cell.angle_beta   90.00
_cell.angle_gamma   90.00
#
_symmetry.space_group_name_H-M   'P 1'
#
loop_
_entity.id
_entity.type
_entity.pdbx_description
1 polymer ?
#
loop_
_entity_poly.entity_id
_entity_poly.type
_entity_poly.pdbx_seq_one_letter_code
_entity_poly.pdbx_strand_id
1 'polypeptide(L)'
;MALVASGNLLLQSSITLSFSRLGVLSPDGCCKSFDEDRNGYVRSEGVACIILQKAKDSRRIYAKIVHAKTNVDGFKELGITYPSWRMQQRLLEEIYTECDVDPSEVCYVEAHGTGTRVGDTQEGRAIDSVFCTNRRNTPLLVGTVKSNSGHTEANAGLSGLIKCIFAMETGYIPPNLHFNKPCREIVGLMEGRMKIVTEKTPFPNTNGYMAINSFGFGGANAHVLLEWNHKVKINGGRPADDIPRLVCVSGRTNEAISTLLDPLNESLDADYVQLLHEIFKKNIDNHNHRGYALVSKSGMVLNSCETYSGVKPKLLLIFGVFGNSWRSVLEQLSKLPSFEKTIQTIQKILINKRPDLLRFLNFRSLHSSKNNYLGTVILQLGIIELLRNLNIQPDAIFGHTTGKIACAYFEGFFTLEQALLIALQEANERQSVKIFNGASYEMNFDNKESVLRSGDNGTVVLKIGFGRSSNWMNSARNSSSYLLSFTHGKEKDGLIQFLQILGILYQRGFNPQIQNLYPKINYPVSRGTPTISDKIKWHHSQNWPVRRSLCKKMMQEDQKMFEVFPNNENWIYLNGHVIDGRELFPATGYVIMTWEAFADTKRTNKENIAVVIENCRFIRATTLNEKIDFTVGIHKDLEILKLSSVEVNEGGASIVSGKIGLLENDDKVRQLSNLPSEERNRQAISMDSNDFYKELRLRGYQYKESFRLIHSCSSDAAEAYIKWTGNWVTFMDNMLQMKLLQYNTRQLFLPIGLQRIIIDPKKHLEYVNSFGENPVVPVYNYKELGLIRCGGIEISGFIGSSLSRRREISPTLEMNKFVPNETTTTLIESIRINIQIVAENIRSLKLNIVEVGLVEGATLLAPLMVEVFADIPQISGNIKVLTTEIMQIKDVTVDNYSQLSSETDCHLIVGTNILKQHNTLQDAIRALKENGFVLSREDLDFDPLKLEHVNVSGIEAITIHTTEKEKLFLVRKSAPSNETDVIEISETDGEFKWLGDLKRVIDRTKHLVLYAQNEDNNGLLGFYNCLRKEVGDTTVQCFLIYGSDAPSFDMNHSFYRKQQSKKMSVNIYKNGKWGTYRYLILQDLEVESDHSILFQTVNDDISTLKFVEGPLNSMSELPPGKTIVHVYYSAMNFKDIMFASGRLHADMNTSKRHDILSLGIEFVGRDPSGKRVMGLSPSSISPLIAVNSDELLVIPDRWSMEEAATLPVIYGTILYALLETDHLTELKKLKIINRC
;
A
#
# COMPACT_ATOMS: atom_id res chain seq x y z
N MET A 1 40.36 -3.54 19.78
CA MET A 1 39.59 -2.71 18.83
C MET A 1 38.77 -1.73 19.64
N ALA A 2 38.62 -0.49 19.18
CA ALA A 2 37.75 0.51 19.80
C ALA A 2 36.85 1.15 18.73
N LEU A 3 35.59 1.39 19.09
CA LEU A 3 34.67 2.24 18.32
C LEU A 3 34.69 3.63 18.97
N VAL A 4 35.11 4.63 18.21
CA VAL A 4 35.12 6.03 18.66
C VAL A 4 34.06 6.76 17.86
N ALA A 5 32.99 7.18 18.53
CA ALA A 5 31.87 7.85 17.90
C ALA A 5 31.55 9.17 18.59
N SER A 6 31.10 10.15 17.81
CA SER A 6 30.59 11.42 18.30
C SER A 6 29.38 11.85 17.48
N GLY A 7 28.47 12.59 18.12
CA GLY A 7 27.26 13.08 17.48
C GLY A 7 26.86 14.44 18.02
N ASN A 8 26.45 15.34 17.14
CA ASN A 8 25.84 16.62 17.48
C ASN A 8 24.61 16.85 16.60
N LEU A 9 23.46 17.14 17.22
CA LEU A 9 22.19 17.42 16.55
C LEU A 9 21.56 18.70 17.13
N LEU A 10 21.06 19.58 16.27
CA LEU A 10 20.50 20.89 16.58
C LEU A 10 18.97 20.81 16.73
N LEU A 11 18.51 20.11 17.78
CA LEU A 11 17.08 19.85 17.97
C LEU A 11 16.33 20.95 18.72
N GLN A 12 17.03 21.80 19.49
CA GLN A 12 16.45 22.83 20.36
C GLN A 12 16.99 24.23 20.03
N SER A 13 16.10 25.18 19.78
CA SER A 13 16.45 26.57 19.42
C SER A 13 17.03 27.37 20.59
N SER A 14 16.67 27.05 21.83
CA SER A 14 17.15 27.73 23.05
C SER A 14 18.68 27.66 23.19
N ILE A 15 19.30 26.56 22.75
CA ILE A 15 20.76 26.38 22.78
C ILE A 15 21.42 27.33 21.78
N THR A 16 20.87 27.44 20.56
CA THR A 16 21.37 28.39 19.55
C THR A 16 21.21 29.84 20.02
N LEU A 17 20.08 30.18 20.65
CA LEU A 17 19.88 31.50 21.25
C LEU A 17 20.91 31.79 22.37
N SER A 18 21.23 30.79 23.18
CA SER A 18 22.24 30.92 24.24
C SER A 18 23.62 31.21 23.65
N PHE A 19 24.04 30.49 22.60
CA PHE A 19 25.31 30.76 21.91
C PHE A 19 25.30 32.11 21.18
N SER A 20 24.18 32.54 20.62
CA SER A 20 24.03 33.87 20.02
C SER A 20 24.24 34.97 21.08
N ARG A 21 23.66 34.81 22.28
CA ARG A 21 23.85 35.74 23.40
C ARG A 21 25.27 35.74 23.96
N LEU A 22 26.00 34.63 23.83
CA LEU A 22 27.43 34.57 24.15
C LEU A 22 28.31 35.30 23.11
N GLY A 23 27.75 35.72 21.97
CA GLY A 23 28.48 36.45 20.93
C GLY A 23 29.46 35.59 20.13
N VAL A 24 29.37 34.26 20.22
CA VAL A 24 30.29 33.33 19.55
C VAL A 24 29.81 32.89 18.17
N LEU A 25 28.53 33.12 17.84
CA LEU A 25 27.94 32.76 16.56
C LEU A 25 28.16 33.85 15.51
N SER A 26 28.50 33.44 14.29
CA SER A 26 28.60 34.36 13.15
C SER A 26 27.20 34.80 12.68
N PRO A 27 26.93 36.11 12.58
CA PRO A 27 25.69 36.62 11.99
C PRO A 27 25.62 36.35 10.47
N ASP A 28 26.76 36.13 9.81
CA ASP A 28 26.82 35.92 8.36
C ASP A 28 26.51 34.47 7.95
N GLY A 29 26.29 33.58 8.93
CA GLY A 29 25.98 32.19 8.62
C GLY A 29 27.13 31.42 7.97
N CYS A 30 28.40 31.83 8.16
CA CYS A 30 29.58 31.07 7.73
C CYS A 30 30.75 31.15 8.75
N CYS A 31 31.64 30.14 8.74
CA CYS A 31 32.87 30.15 9.56
C CYS A 31 34.04 30.71 8.74
N LYS A 32 34.28 32.02 8.78
CA LYS A 32 35.37 32.71 8.05
C LYS A 32 36.72 32.52 8.74
N SER A 33 37.18 31.28 8.79
CA SER A 33 38.32 30.90 9.63
C SER A 33 39.61 31.51 9.13
N PHE A 34 40.37 32.15 10.03
CA PHE A 34 41.61 32.89 9.77
C PHE A 34 41.50 34.11 8.85
N ASP A 35 40.30 34.48 8.42
CA ASP A 35 40.05 35.67 7.62
C ASP A 35 40.06 36.95 8.48
N GLU A 36 40.35 38.09 7.87
CA GLU A 36 40.25 39.40 8.53
C GLU A 36 38.81 39.70 9.01
N ASP A 37 37.80 39.33 8.22
CA ASP A 37 36.38 39.62 8.48
C ASP A 37 35.68 38.58 9.39
N ARG A 38 36.45 37.76 10.10
CA ARG A 38 35.93 36.70 10.98
C ARG A 38 35.13 37.28 12.16
N ASN A 39 33.98 36.67 12.45
CA ASN A 39 33.00 37.22 13.38
C ASN A 39 32.20 36.16 14.15
N GLY A 40 32.71 34.93 14.24
CA GLY A 40 32.08 33.82 14.96
C GLY A 40 32.03 32.54 14.13
N TYR A 41 31.37 31.52 14.67
CA TYR A 41 31.16 30.24 13.99
C TYR A 41 29.68 29.96 13.72
N VAL A 42 29.40 28.99 12.87
CA VAL A 42 28.05 28.49 12.59
C VAL A 42 27.90 27.12 13.20
N ARG A 43 26.84 26.90 13.99
CA ARG A 43 26.55 25.58 14.55
C ARG A 43 26.18 24.62 13.43
N SER A 44 26.61 23.37 13.53
CA SER A 44 26.29 22.35 12.56
C SER A 44 26.04 20.99 13.22
N GLU A 45 25.39 20.11 12.46
CA GLU A 45 25.10 18.75 12.84
C GLU A 45 26.13 17.79 12.24
N GLY A 46 26.40 16.71 12.94
CA GLY A 46 27.23 15.64 12.40
C GLY A 46 27.32 14.47 13.35
N VAL A 47 27.27 13.27 12.78
CA VAL A 47 27.52 12.02 13.49
C VAL A 47 28.64 11.30 12.76
N ALA A 48 29.70 10.94 13.49
CA ALA A 48 30.84 10.23 12.95
C ALA A 48 31.19 9.05 13.86
N CYS A 49 31.69 7.97 13.25
CA CYS A 49 32.23 6.82 13.96
C CYS A 49 33.46 6.31 13.22
N ILE A 50 34.53 6.03 13.96
CA ILE A 50 35.75 5.41 13.44
C ILE A 50 36.07 4.15 14.24
N ILE A 51 36.77 3.23 13.59
CA ILE A 51 37.25 1.99 14.21
C ILE A 51 38.77 2.09 14.38
N LEU A 52 39.23 1.99 15.62
CA LEU A 52 40.64 1.90 15.96
C LEU A 52 41.05 0.45 16.23
N GLN A 53 42.14 0.02 15.61
CA GLN A 53 42.69 -1.32 15.73
C GLN A 53 44.22 -1.26 15.82
N LYS A 54 44.83 -2.28 16.41
CA LYS A 54 46.29 -2.45 16.33
C LYS A 54 46.63 -2.78 14.88
N ALA A 55 47.67 -2.17 14.32
CA ALA A 55 48.03 -2.31 12.91
C ALA A 55 48.16 -3.78 12.45
N LYS A 56 48.70 -4.66 13.31
CA LYS A 56 48.83 -6.10 13.03
C LYS A 56 47.50 -6.84 12.80
N ASP A 57 46.40 -6.30 13.33
CA ASP A 57 45.06 -6.89 13.25
C ASP A 57 44.19 -6.18 12.18
N SER A 58 44.70 -5.11 11.57
CA SER A 58 43.95 -4.25 10.65
C SER A 58 44.04 -4.71 9.20
N ARG A 59 42.89 -4.92 8.57
CA ARG A 59 42.79 -5.26 7.13
C ARG A 59 42.86 -4.03 6.23
N ARG A 60 42.43 -2.88 6.75
CA ARG A 60 42.57 -1.57 6.11
C ARG A 60 43.10 -0.60 7.15
N ILE A 61 44.07 0.21 6.74
CA ILE A 61 44.60 1.32 7.52
C ILE A 61 44.49 2.56 6.65
N TYR A 62 43.65 3.50 7.08
CA TYR A 62 43.52 4.83 6.47
C TYR A 62 44.68 5.74 6.88
N ALA A 63 44.91 5.79 8.20
CA ALA A 63 46.00 6.50 8.84
C ALA A 63 46.38 5.78 10.13
N LYS A 64 47.61 6.00 10.58
CA LYS A 64 48.12 5.57 11.88
C LYS A 64 48.10 6.78 12.81
N ILE A 65 47.54 6.62 14.01
CA ILE A 65 47.67 7.61 15.07
C ILE A 65 49.08 7.46 15.65
N VAL A 66 49.93 8.46 15.44
CA VAL A 66 51.30 8.49 15.96
C VAL A 66 51.25 8.77 17.45
N HIS A 67 50.54 9.84 17.82
CA HIS A 67 50.31 10.23 19.21
C HIS A 67 49.05 11.09 19.34
N ALA A 68 48.46 11.11 20.53
CA ALA A 68 47.32 11.95 20.86
C ALA A 68 47.48 12.44 22.30
N LYS A 69 47.27 13.73 22.54
CA LYS A 69 47.41 14.33 23.87
C LYS A 69 46.33 15.37 24.12
N THR A 70 46.00 15.57 25.40
CA THR A 70 45.05 16.57 25.85
C THR A 70 45.62 17.38 27.01
N ASN A 71 45.20 18.63 27.15
CA ASN A 71 45.43 19.45 28.33
C ASN A 71 44.24 20.39 28.58
N VAL A 72 44.36 21.28 29.55
CA VAL A 72 43.32 22.26 29.89
C VAL A 72 43.95 23.64 30.08
N ASP A 73 43.25 24.69 29.65
CA ASP A 73 43.68 26.08 29.73
C ASP A 73 43.93 26.60 31.16
N GLY A 74 43.27 26.01 32.17
CA GLY A 74 43.34 26.47 33.56
C GLY A 74 42.63 27.80 33.81
N PHE A 75 43.08 28.52 34.84
CA PHE A 75 42.53 29.83 35.21
C PHE A 75 42.99 30.93 34.25
N LYS A 76 42.04 31.77 33.83
CA LYS A 76 42.24 32.85 32.86
C LYS A 76 41.51 34.10 33.33
N GLU A 77 42.20 35.23 33.44
CA GLU A 77 41.60 36.51 33.87
C GLU A 77 40.45 36.98 32.96
N LEU A 78 40.52 36.65 31.67
CA LEU A 78 39.56 37.03 30.64
C LEU A 78 38.30 36.14 30.61
N GLY A 79 38.19 35.18 31.54
CA GLY A 79 37.04 34.30 31.70
C GLY A 79 37.21 32.92 31.05
N ILE A 80 36.24 32.04 31.33
CA ILE A 80 36.30 30.62 30.95
C ILE A 80 36.30 30.40 29.42
N THR A 81 35.59 31.24 28.66
CA THR A 81 35.43 31.14 27.21
C THR A 81 36.63 31.64 26.41
N TYR A 82 37.56 32.36 27.05
CA TYR A 82 38.75 32.89 26.39
C TYR A 82 39.78 31.77 26.16
N PRO A 83 40.28 31.51 24.95
CA PRO A 83 41.28 30.45 24.72
C PRO A 83 42.70 30.88 25.14
N SER A 84 43.50 29.95 25.69
CA SER A 84 44.88 30.23 26.12
C SER A 84 45.92 29.73 25.11
N TRP A 85 46.49 30.64 24.30
CA TRP A 85 47.53 30.26 23.33
C TRP A 85 48.76 29.60 23.98
N ARG A 86 49.14 30.01 25.21
CA ARG A 86 50.28 29.43 25.94
C ARG A 86 50.04 27.96 26.28
N MET A 87 48.81 27.61 26.68
CA MET A 87 48.46 26.23 27.00
C MET A 87 48.31 25.38 25.74
N GLN A 88 47.81 25.97 24.64
CA GLN A 88 47.79 25.32 23.33
C GLN A 88 49.21 25.08 22.80
N GLN A 89 50.11 26.06 22.88
CA GLN A 89 51.53 25.91 22.53
C GLN A 89 52.17 24.79 23.35
N ARG A 90 51.99 24.80 24.67
CA ARG A 90 52.53 23.76 25.56
C ARG A 90 52.02 22.37 25.20
N LEU A 91 50.74 22.22 24.85
CA LEU A 91 50.18 20.95 24.37
C LEU A 91 50.92 20.45 23.13
N LEU A 92 51.15 21.34 22.17
CA LEU A 92 51.86 21.03 20.93
C LEU A 92 53.33 20.68 21.22
N GLU A 93 54.06 21.47 22.00
CA GLU A 93 55.47 21.16 22.32
C GLU A 93 55.62 19.81 23.03
N GLU A 94 54.77 19.53 24.02
CA GLU A 94 54.81 18.27 24.75
C GLU A 94 54.50 17.07 23.84
N ILE A 95 53.55 17.20 22.90
CA ILE A 95 53.18 16.07 22.04
C ILE A 95 54.31 15.65 21.09
N TYR A 96 54.98 16.63 20.47
CA TYR A 96 56.06 16.39 19.52
C TYR A 96 57.34 15.93 20.22
N THR A 97 57.56 16.39 21.46
CA THR A 97 58.64 15.89 22.31
C THR A 97 58.40 14.43 22.71
N GLU A 98 57.16 14.07 23.07
CA GLU A 98 56.81 12.70 23.48
C GLU A 98 56.88 11.69 22.32
N CYS A 99 56.49 12.09 21.11
CA CYS A 99 56.46 11.20 19.96
C CYS A 99 57.74 11.23 19.11
N ASP A 100 58.74 12.02 19.49
CA ASP A 100 60.03 12.19 18.79
C ASP A 100 59.86 12.52 17.30
N VAL A 101 59.00 13.50 16.99
CA VAL A 101 58.77 14.01 15.63
C VAL A 101 59.09 15.49 15.59
N ASP A 102 59.97 15.93 14.69
CA ASP A 102 60.24 17.37 14.52
C ASP A 102 58.99 18.06 13.94
N PRO A 103 58.45 19.12 14.59
CA PRO A 103 57.27 19.83 14.11
C PRO A 103 57.39 20.34 12.66
N SER A 104 58.61 20.59 12.17
CA SER A 104 58.85 21.01 10.78
C SER A 104 58.42 19.98 9.73
N GLU A 105 58.35 18.69 10.09
CA GLU A 105 57.93 17.58 9.21
C GLU A 105 56.41 17.49 9.01
N VAL A 106 55.63 18.20 9.81
CA VAL A 106 54.16 18.19 9.73
C VAL A 106 53.70 18.95 8.50
N CYS A 107 53.09 18.24 7.55
CA CYS A 107 52.75 18.79 6.24
C CYS A 107 51.47 19.63 6.25
N TYR A 108 50.53 19.30 7.14
CA TYR A 108 49.23 19.96 7.23
C TYR A 108 48.74 20.00 8.68
N VAL A 109 48.17 21.13 9.08
CA VAL A 109 47.44 21.26 10.35
C VAL A 109 45.96 21.55 10.06
N GLU A 110 45.12 20.60 10.43
CA GLU A 110 43.68 20.78 10.54
C GLU A 110 43.38 21.48 11.87
N ALA A 111 43.24 22.79 11.81
CA ALA A 111 43.03 23.64 12.98
C ALA A 111 41.62 23.49 13.55
N HIS A 112 41.42 23.95 14.79
CA HIS A 112 40.10 24.12 15.38
C HIS A 112 39.32 25.19 14.61
N GLY A 113 39.96 26.31 14.25
CA GLY A 113 39.55 27.26 13.21
C GLY A 113 38.07 27.54 13.21
N THR A 114 37.62 28.37 14.16
CA THR A 114 36.19 28.64 14.38
C THR A 114 35.69 29.84 13.61
N GLY A 115 36.57 30.73 13.17
CA GLY A 115 36.18 32.05 12.67
C GLY A 115 35.87 33.04 13.79
N THR A 116 36.15 32.72 15.05
CA THR A 116 36.03 33.68 16.15
C THR A 116 37.23 34.62 16.14
N ARG A 117 37.00 35.92 16.42
CA ARG A 117 38.07 36.92 16.42
C ARG A 117 39.22 36.53 17.34
N VAL A 118 38.89 36.20 18.58
CA VAL A 118 39.86 35.83 19.60
C VAL A 118 40.42 34.42 19.36
N GLY A 119 39.57 33.43 19.11
CA GLY A 119 39.99 32.03 19.05
C GLY A 119 40.99 31.76 17.93
N ASP A 120 40.70 32.23 16.71
CA ASP A 120 41.58 32.01 15.57
C ASP A 120 42.93 32.72 15.74
N THR A 121 42.95 33.90 16.37
CA THR A 121 44.20 34.62 16.67
C THR A 121 45.06 33.87 17.69
N GLN A 122 44.45 33.38 18.78
CA GLN A 122 45.17 32.63 19.82
C GLN A 122 45.70 31.29 19.28
N GLU A 123 44.87 30.55 18.55
CA GLU A 123 45.27 29.28 17.93
C GLU A 123 46.35 29.49 16.86
N GLY A 124 46.17 30.48 15.96
CA GLY A 124 47.12 30.80 14.92
C GLY A 124 48.50 31.14 15.48
N ARG A 125 48.55 31.88 16.59
CA ARG A 125 49.79 32.19 17.31
C ARG A 125 50.46 30.93 17.87
N ALA A 126 49.71 30.01 18.47
CA ALA A 126 50.25 28.76 18.99
C ALA A 126 50.82 27.89 17.85
N ILE A 127 50.10 27.77 16.73
CA ILE A 127 50.56 27.02 15.55
C ILE A 127 51.85 27.65 15.00
N ASP A 128 51.88 28.97 14.81
CA ASP A 128 53.05 29.68 14.27
C ASP A 128 54.29 29.46 15.15
N SER A 129 54.12 29.51 16.48
CA SER A 129 55.23 29.39 17.43
C SER A 129 55.91 28.00 17.42
N VAL A 130 55.16 26.93 17.16
CA VAL A 130 55.68 25.55 17.24
C VAL A 130 56.10 25.03 15.87
N PHE A 131 55.29 25.28 14.84
CA PHE A 131 55.48 24.66 13.54
C PHE A 131 56.29 25.51 12.55
N CYS A 132 56.30 26.83 12.70
CA CYS A 132 56.90 27.75 11.73
C CYS A 132 58.26 28.28 12.20
N THR A 133 59.11 27.38 12.67
CA THR A 133 60.50 27.67 13.09
C THR A 133 61.45 27.78 11.88
N ASN A 134 62.65 28.35 12.09
CA ASN A 134 63.67 28.54 11.04
C ASN A 134 64.19 27.23 10.40
N ARG A 135 63.75 26.06 10.87
CA ARG A 135 64.13 24.74 10.30
C ARG A 135 63.27 24.34 9.10
N ARG A 136 62.16 25.05 8.85
CA ARG A 136 61.20 24.73 7.79
C ARG A 136 61.46 25.54 6.53
N ASN A 137 61.52 24.85 5.38
CA ASN A 137 61.82 25.46 4.07
C ASN A 137 60.58 25.76 3.21
N THR A 138 59.39 25.25 3.58
CA THR A 138 58.12 25.47 2.87
C THR A 138 57.05 25.97 3.83
N PRO A 139 56.08 26.80 3.38
CA PRO A 139 54.99 27.25 4.25
C PRO A 139 54.19 26.08 4.84
N LEU A 140 53.77 26.22 6.11
CA LEU A 140 52.85 25.27 6.72
C LEU A 140 51.48 25.37 6.05
N LEU A 141 50.96 24.25 5.55
CA LEU A 141 49.58 24.22 5.06
C LEU A 141 48.63 24.11 6.25
N VAL A 142 47.62 24.99 6.28
CA VAL A 142 46.63 25.05 7.36
C VAL A 142 45.23 25.12 6.76
N GLY A 143 44.26 24.53 7.45
CA GLY A 143 42.85 24.77 7.15
C GLY A 143 41.95 24.18 8.22
N THR A 144 40.65 24.21 7.94
CA THR A 144 39.63 23.68 8.86
C THR A 144 38.44 23.16 8.06
N VAL A 145 37.78 22.11 8.55
CA VAL A 145 36.54 21.57 7.98
C VAL A 145 35.34 22.47 8.32
N LYS A 146 35.45 23.31 9.36
CA LYS A 146 34.32 24.12 9.85
C LYS A 146 33.95 25.23 8.88
N SER A 147 34.86 25.66 8.01
CA SER A 147 34.53 26.53 6.88
C SER A 147 33.60 25.84 5.87
N ASN A 148 33.64 24.52 5.75
CA ASN A 148 32.90 23.77 4.73
C ASN A 148 31.57 23.26 5.26
N SER A 149 31.54 22.75 6.49
CA SER A 149 30.36 22.10 7.07
C SER A 149 29.76 22.84 8.26
N GLY A 150 30.33 23.99 8.68
CA GLY A 150 30.05 24.58 9.98
C GLY A 150 30.69 23.79 11.14
N HIS A 151 30.57 24.31 12.36
CA HIS A 151 31.12 23.72 13.56
C HIS A 151 30.17 22.67 14.16
N THR A 152 30.55 21.40 14.03
CA THR A 152 29.79 20.24 14.54
C THR A 152 29.97 19.99 16.04
N GLU A 153 30.36 21.02 16.79
CA GLU A 153 30.57 21.02 18.25
C GLU A 153 31.29 19.77 18.78
N ALA A 154 30.62 18.89 19.51
CA ALA A 154 31.21 17.66 20.05
C ALA A 154 31.80 16.73 18.96
N ASN A 155 31.27 16.80 17.73
CA ASN A 155 31.73 16.01 16.59
C ASN A 155 32.84 16.70 15.76
N ALA A 156 33.29 17.90 16.18
CA ALA A 156 34.24 18.72 15.42
C ALA A 156 35.61 18.06 15.22
N GLY A 157 36.11 17.35 16.24
CA GLY A 157 37.39 16.62 16.17
C GLY A 157 37.35 15.48 15.16
N LEU A 158 36.32 14.60 15.25
CA LEU A 158 36.16 13.50 14.28
C LEU A 158 35.86 14.00 12.87
N SER A 159 35.15 15.12 12.71
CA SER A 159 34.93 15.74 11.40
C SER A 159 36.23 16.17 10.73
N GLY A 160 37.14 16.80 11.51
CA GLY A 160 38.48 17.16 11.04
C GLY A 160 39.31 15.93 10.70
N LEU A 161 39.27 14.91 11.56
CA LEU A 161 39.96 13.64 11.33
C LEU A 161 39.51 12.95 10.04
N ILE A 162 38.20 12.93 9.75
CA ILE A 162 37.66 12.35 8.51
C ILE A 162 38.13 13.14 7.28
N LYS A 163 38.14 14.48 7.34
CA LYS A 163 38.70 15.32 6.26
C LYS A 163 40.18 14.99 6.01
N CYS A 164 40.99 14.85 7.06
CA CYS A 164 42.39 14.43 6.95
C CYS A 164 42.54 13.03 6.33
N ILE A 165 41.72 12.06 6.74
CA ILE A 165 41.71 10.72 6.14
C ILE A 165 41.39 10.78 4.64
N PHE A 166 40.37 11.54 4.23
CA PHE A 166 40.07 11.73 2.82
C PHE A 166 41.23 12.39 2.07
N ALA A 167 41.90 13.36 2.69
CA ALA A 167 43.05 14.01 2.10
C ALA A 167 44.24 13.04 1.92
N MET A 168 44.49 12.18 2.91
CA MET A 168 45.52 11.14 2.85
C MET A 168 45.20 10.07 1.78
N GLU A 169 43.95 9.59 1.71
CA GLU A 169 43.55 8.56 0.75
C GLU A 169 43.52 9.05 -0.69
N THR A 170 43.10 10.29 -0.92
CA THR A 170 43.00 10.88 -2.27
C THR A 170 44.31 11.53 -2.72
N GLY A 171 45.19 11.87 -1.78
CA GLY A 171 46.41 12.64 -2.05
C GLY A 171 46.16 14.12 -2.31
N TYR A 172 44.99 14.67 -1.92
CA TYR A 172 44.65 16.08 -2.09
C TYR A 172 44.03 16.66 -0.81
N ILE A 173 44.52 17.81 -0.37
CA ILE A 173 43.93 18.57 0.73
C ILE A 173 42.72 19.36 0.20
N PRO A 174 41.52 19.17 0.76
CA PRO A 174 40.33 19.94 0.36
C PRO A 174 40.45 21.43 0.68
N PRO A 175 39.90 22.31 -0.16
CA PRO A 175 39.95 23.75 0.05
C PRO A 175 39.10 24.21 1.25
N ASN A 176 39.65 25.17 1.98
CA ASN A 176 39.04 25.97 3.03
C ASN A 176 38.20 27.07 2.37
N LEU A 177 36.93 27.19 2.76
CA LEU A 177 36.01 28.19 2.22
C LEU A 177 36.11 29.51 2.99
N HIS A 178 35.53 30.57 2.42
CA HIS A 178 35.34 31.87 3.06
C HIS A 178 36.64 32.56 3.54
N PHE A 179 37.75 32.30 2.87
CA PHE A 179 39.03 32.97 3.10
C PHE A 179 39.39 33.86 1.92
N ASN A 180 39.29 35.17 2.12
CA ASN A 180 39.57 36.23 1.14
C ASN A 180 40.84 37.01 1.50
N LYS A 181 41.01 37.38 2.77
CA LYS A 181 42.12 38.22 3.25
C LYS A 181 42.72 37.62 4.53
N PRO A 182 44.04 37.46 4.61
CA PRO A 182 44.68 36.93 5.82
C PRO A 182 44.48 37.87 7.00
N CYS A 183 44.22 37.30 8.18
CA CYS A 183 44.13 38.06 9.41
C CYS A 183 45.47 38.73 9.79
N ARG A 184 45.44 40.05 10.00
CA ARG A 184 46.63 40.85 10.36
C ARG A 184 47.22 40.54 11.72
N GLU A 185 46.42 40.00 12.64
CA GLU A 185 46.86 39.65 14.00
C GLU A 185 47.69 38.35 14.04
N ILE A 186 47.69 37.57 12.95
CA ILE A 186 48.42 36.30 12.85
C ILE A 186 49.66 36.50 11.97
N VAL A 187 50.79 36.76 12.62
CA VAL A 187 52.06 37.10 11.96
C VAL A 187 52.50 36.03 10.95
N GLY A 188 52.41 34.74 11.30
CA GLY A 188 52.77 33.64 10.39
C GLY A 188 51.98 33.62 9.07
N LEU A 189 50.73 34.09 9.05
CA LEU A 189 49.93 34.22 7.82
C LEU A 189 50.36 35.44 6.98
N MET A 190 50.65 36.56 7.64
CA MET A 190 51.10 37.79 6.97
C MET A 190 52.50 37.65 6.35
N GLU A 191 53.39 36.91 7.02
CA GLU A 191 54.76 36.63 6.55
C GLU A 191 54.83 35.45 5.57
N GLY A 192 53.71 34.77 5.31
CA GLY A 192 53.65 33.61 4.41
C GLY A 192 54.30 32.33 4.96
N ARG A 193 54.67 32.29 6.24
CA ARG A 193 55.16 31.07 6.93
C ARG A 193 54.05 30.03 7.13
N MET A 194 52.79 30.49 7.16
CA MET A 194 51.58 29.67 7.14
C MET A 194 50.76 30.01 5.89
N LYS A 195 50.15 29.00 5.26
CA LYS A 195 49.32 29.16 4.07
C LYS A 195 47.98 28.43 4.26
N ILE A 196 46.89 29.19 4.23
CA ILE A 196 45.54 28.60 4.20
C ILE A 196 45.31 27.94 2.84
N VAL A 197 44.85 26.69 2.86
CA VAL A 197 44.56 25.92 1.65
C VAL A 197 43.24 26.38 1.05
N THR A 198 43.24 27.20 0.00
CA THR A 198 42.02 27.73 -0.65
C THR A 198 41.62 26.99 -1.92
N GLU A 199 42.49 26.13 -2.44
CA GLU A 199 42.29 25.35 -3.66
C GLU A 199 42.58 23.87 -3.41
N LYS A 200 42.12 22.99 -4.31
CA LYS A 200 42.45 21.55 -4.26
C LYS A 200 43.97 21.37 -4.38
N THR A 201 44.64 21.21 -3.24
CA THR A 201 46.10 21.23 -3.17
C THR A 201 46.65 19.82 -3.06
N PRO A 202 47.58 19.39 -3.93
CA PRO A 202 48.23 18.08 -3.80
C PRO A 202 48.88 17.93 -2.43
N PHE A 203 48.66 16.79 -1.77
CA PHE A 203 49.27 16.51 -0.49
C PHE A 203 50.78 16.27 -0.67
N PRO A 204 51.66 16.96 0.09
CA PRO A 204 53.10 16.83 -0.08
C PRO A 204 53.58 15.39 0.11
N ASN A 205 54.31 14.86 -0.88
CA ASN A 205 54.76 13.46 -0.93
C ASN A 205 56.06 13.27 -0.11
N THR A 206 56.07 13.72 1.15
CA THR A 206 57.22 13.68 2.07
C THR A 206 56.99 12.64 3.17
N ASN A 207 56.80 13.05 4.42
CA ASN A 207 56.70 12.19 5.60
C ASN A 207 55.26 11.77 5.92
N GLY A 208 54.28 12.43 5.32
CA GLY A 208 52.87 12.06 5.43
C GLY A 208 52.20 12.40 6.77
N TYR A 209 52.78 13.31 7.54
CA TYR A 209 52.23 13.75 8.83
C TYR A 209 51.17 14.84 8.69
N MET A 210 50.01 14.63 9.34
CA MET A 210 48.97 15.66 9.53
C MET A 210 48.63 15.80 11.02
N ALA A 211 48.45 17.02 11.47
CA ALA A 211 48.04 17.33 12.83
C ALA A 211 46.58 17.79 12.87
N ILE A 212 45.87 17.49 13.95
CA ILE A 212 44.47 17.88 14.15
C ILE A 212 44.32 18.53 15.52
N ASN A 213 43.76 19.74 15.55
CA ASN A 213 43.36 20.44 16.77
C ASN A 213 41.86 20.29 17.02
N SER A 214 41.48 20.12 18.30
CA SER A 214 40.09 20.29 18.74
C SER A 214 40.06 20.90 20.13
N PHE A 215 39.53 22.12 20.23
CA PHE A 215 39.50 22.88 21.48
C PHE A 215 38.05 23.14 21.90
N GLY A 216 37.70 22.77 23.12
CA GLY A 216 36.37 23.05 23.67
C GLY A 216 36.33 24.46 24.25
N PHE A 217 35.20 25.16 24.12
CA PHE A 217 35.06 26.54 24.63
C PHE A 217 35.27 26.67 26.15
N GLY A 218 35.16 25.58 26.91
CA GLY A 218 35.49 25.52 28.34
C GLY A 218 37.00 25.48 28.65
N GLY A 219 37.86 25.42 27.62
CA GLY A 219 39.32 25.38 27.73
C GLY A 219 39.94 23.97 27.72
N ALA A 220 39.18 22.92 27.39
CA ALA A 220 39.73 21.57 27.22
C ALA A 220 40.30 21.40 25.81
N ASN A 221 41.60 21.11 25.69
CA ASN A 221 42.29 21.06 24.41
C ASN A 221 42.74 19.65 24.06
N ALA A 222 42.61 19.27 22.80
CA ALA A 222 43.11 18.00 22.27
C ALA A 222 43.91 18.21 20.98
N HIS A 223 44.99 17.46 20.84
CA HIS A 223 45.83 17.42 19.64
C HIS A 223 46.13 15.98 19.24
N VAL A 224 46.08 15.68 17.94
CA VAL A 224 46.36 14.35 17.39
C VAL A 224 47.29 14.47 16.20
N LEU A 225 48.36 13.66 16.19
CA LEU A 225 49.26 13.50 15.06
C LEU A 225 48.93 12.19 14.31
N LEU A 226 48.68 12.31 13.01
CA LEU A 226 48.41 11.21 12.10
C LEU A 226 49.55 11.04 11.10
N GLU A 227 49.84 9.79 10.77
CA GLU A 227 50.73 9.37 9.69
C GLU A 227 49.90 8.59 8.65
N TRP A 228 50.08 8.90 7.37
CA TRP A 228 49.36 8.19 6.31
C TRP A 228 49.83 6.73 6.12
N ASN A 229 49.05 5.92 5.41
CA ASN A 229 49.49 4.58 5.00
C ASN A 229 50.46 4.68 3.81
N HIS A 230 51.68 4.16 3.97
CA HIS A 230 52.72 4.15 2.93
C HIS A 230 52.53 3.04 1.88
N LYS A 231 51.63 2.07 2.10
CA LYS A 231 51.40 1.00 1.14
C LYS A 231 50.63 1.52 -0.09
N VAL A 232 51.28 1.49 -1.26
CA VAL A 232 50.70 1.92 -2.54
C VAL A 232 50.22 0.75 -3.40
N LYS A 233 49.25 0.99 -4.29
CA LYS A 233 48.73 -0.02 -5.22
C LYS A 233 49.78 -0.40 -6.26
N ILE A 234 49.98 -1.70 -6.45
CA ILE A 234 50.78 -2.26 -7.56
C ILE A 234 49.86 -2.44 -8.78
N ASN A 235 50.31 -2.06 -9.98
CA ASN A 235 49.57 -2.20 -11.25
C ASN A 235 48.12 -1.64 -11.20
N GLY A 236 47.91 -0.53 -10.48
CA GLY A 236 46.58 0.07 -10.32
C GLY A 236 45.58 -0.80 -9.53
N GLY A 237 46.05 -1.80 -8.78
CA GLY A 237 45.21 -2.74 -8.02
C GLY A 237 44.80 -3.98 -8.82
N ARG A 238 45.20 -4.11 -10.09
CA ARG A 238 44.88 -5.28 -10.91
C ARG A 238 45.70 -6.51 -10.49
N PRO A 239 45.11 -7.71 -10.43
CA PRO A 239 45.83 -8.93 -10.11
C PRO A 239 46.81 -9.30 -11.24
N ALA A 240 47.86 -10.05 -10.89
CA ALA A 240 48.82 -10.54 -11.87
C ALA A 240 48.21 -11.60 -12.82
N ASP A 241 47.36 -12.48 -12.29
CA ASP A 241 46.70 -13.57 -13.04
C ASP A 241 45.41 -13.13 -13.76
N ASP A 242 45.00 -13.87 -14.80
CA ASP A 242 43.80 -13.62 -15.61
C ASP A 242 42.53 -14.36 -15.14
N ILE A 243 42.50 -14.83 -13.88
CA ILE A 243 41.38 -15.64 -13.39
C ILE A 243 40.18 -14.71 -13.07
N PRO A 244 38.96 -14.97 -13.56
CA PRO A 244 37.78 -14.22 -13.13
C PRO A 244 37.50 -14.38 -11.63
N ARG A 245 37.19 -13.27 -10.94
CA ARG A 245 36.83 -13.25 -9.52
C ARG A 245 35.32 -13.31 -9.34
N LEU A 246 34.84 -14.27 -8.57
CA LEU A 246 33.50 -14.31 -8.03
C LEU A 246 33.46 -13.44 -6.78
N VAL A 247 32.58 -12.45 -6.75
CA VAL A 247 32.40 -11.52 -5.64
C VAL A 247 30.97 -11.66 -5.14
N CYS A 248 30.81 -12.14 -3.91
CA CYS A 248 29.51 -12.30 -3.27
C CYS A 248 29.30 -11.18 -2.26
N VAL A 249 28.13 -10.54 -2.29
CA VAL A 249 27.75 -9.44 -1.40
C VAL A 249 26.31 -9.60 -0.92
N SER A 250 25.97 -9.02 0.23
CA SER A 250 24.60 -9.02 0.73
C SER A 250 24.25 -7.68 1.35
N GLY A 251 22.96 -7.37 1.41
CA GLY A 251 22.47 -6.11 1.97
C GLY A 251 21.00 -6.17 2.35
N ARG A 252 20.49 -5.06 2.88
CA ARG A 252 19.07 -4.93 3.24
C ARG A 252 18.19 -4.61 2.03
N THR A 253 18.76 -4.07 0.95
CA THR A 253 18.07 -3.67 -0.27
C THR A 253 18.85 -4.13 -1.50
N ASN A 254 18.17 -4.24 -2.65
CA ASN A 254 18.84 -4.49 -3.94
C ASN A 254 19.84 -3.37 -4.30
N GLU A 255 19.51 -2.11 -3.96
CA GLU A 255 20.38 -0.95 -4.17
C GLU A 255 21.72 -1.08 -3.41
N ALA A 256 21.70 -1.63 -2.19
CA ALA A 256 22.92 -1.86 -1.42
C ALA A 256 23.88 -2.80 -2.16
N ILE A 257 23.34 -3.79 -2.86
CA ILE A 257 24.12 -4.78 -3.62
C ILE A 257 24.73 -4.15 -4.86
N SER A 258 23.93 -3.41 -5.65
CA SER A 258 24.45 -2.72 -6.83
C SER A 258 25.56 -1.75 -6.42
N THR A 259 25.33 -0.92 -5.40
CA THR A 259 26.30 0.09 -4.95
C THR A 259 27.62 -0.54 -4.48
N LEU A 260 27.58 -1.69 -3.81
CA LEU A 260 28.80 -2.40 -3.39
C LEU A 260 29.60 -2.97 -4.58
N LEU A 261 28.92 -3.34 -5.66
CA LEU A 261 29.52 -3.93 -6.86
C LEU A 261 29.95 -2.88 -7.89
N ASP A 262 29.40 -1.67 -7.88
CA ASP A 262 29.69 -0.60 -8.84
C ASP A 262 31.18 -0.33 -9.09
N PRO A 263 32.08 -0.30 -8.08
CA PRO A 263 33.51 -0.08 -8.31
C PRO A 263 34.18 -1.15 -9.19
N LEU A 264 33.52 -2.30 -9.38
CA LEU A 264 34.02 -3.43 -10.15
C LEU A 264 33.50 -3.44 -11.60
N ASN A 265 32.67 -2.48 -11.99
CA ASN A 265 32.11 -2.39 -13.35
C ASN A 265 33.20 -2.18 -14.40
N GLU A 266 34.13 -1.24 -14.15
CA GLU A 266 35.15 -0.83 -15.13
C GLU A 266 36.47 -1.61 -14.99
N SER A 267 36.87 -1.99 -13.77
CA SER A 267 38.11 -2.73 -13.56
C SER A 267 38.11 -3.51 -12.25
N LEU A 268 38.93 -4.56 -12.21
CA LEU A 268 39.08 -5.40 -11.03
C LEU A 268 40.17 -4.85 -10.11
N ASP A 269 39.76 -4.38 -8.93
CA ASP A 269 40.65 -4.03 -7.83
C ASP A 269 40.75 -5.20 -6.83
N ALA A 270 41.91 -5.86 -6.81
CA ALA A 270 42.14 -7.05 -6.02
C ALA A 270 42.06 -6.78 -4.50
N ASP A 271 42.53 -5.60 -4.06
CA ASP A 271 42.46 -5.19 -2.64
C ASP A 271 40.99 -4.96 -2.23
N TYR A 272 40.18 -4.35 -3.10
CA TYR A 272 38.75 -4.13 -2.83
C TYR A 272 37.96 -5.44 -2.79
N VAL A 273 38.17 -6.32 -3.78
CA VAL A 273 37.54 -7.65 -3.84
C VAL A 273 37.87 -8.45 -2.58
N GLN A 274 39.11 -8.40 -2.12
CA GLN A 274 39.55 -9.13 -0.92
C GLN A 274 38.87 -8.64 0.36
N LEU A 275 38.56 -7.34 0.47
CA LEU A 275 37.76 -6.82 1.59
C LEU A 275 36.32 -7.32 1.52
N LEU A 276 35.70 -7.31 0.35
CA LEU A 276 34.32 -7.82 0.18
C LEU A 276 34.25 -9.31 0.51
N HIS A 277 35.21 -10.11 0.01
CA HIS A 277 35.31 -11.53 0.35
C HIS A 277 35.42 -11.76 1.84
N GLU A 278 36.11 -10.88 2.56
CA GLU A 278 36.20 -11.02 4.00
C GLU A 278 34.92 -10.61 4.73
N ILE A 279 34.33 -9.48 4.37
CA ILE A 279 33.09 -8.97 4.99
C ILE A 279 31.98 -10.00 4.84
N PHE A 280 31.81 -10.53 3.63
CA PHE A 280 30.78 -11.51 3.29
C PHE A 280 31.27 -12.95 3.42
N LYS A 281 32.38 -13.19 4.13
CA LYS A 281 32.87 -14.53 4.46
C LYS A 281 31.89 -15.30 5.35
N LYS A 282 31.03 -14.59 6.09
CA LYS A 282 29.96 -15.12 6.93
C LYS A 282 28.64 -14.47 6.52
N ASN A 283 27.54 -15.18 6.73
CA ASN A 283 26.20 -14.60 6.61
C ASN A 283 26.04 -13.47 7.65
N ILE A 284 25.48 -12.34 7.23
CA ILE A 284 25.14 -11.22 8.09
C ILE A 284 23.62 -11.25 8.32
N ASP A 285 23.21 -11.20 9.57
CA ASP A 285 21.79 -11.29 9.94
C ASP A 285 20.98 -10.12 9.36
N ASN A 286 19.73 -10.41 8.98
CA ASN A 286 18.78 -9.45 8.38
C ASN A 286 19.22 -8.85 7.03
N HIS A 287 20.21 -9.44 6.35
CA HIS A 287 20.47 -9.16 4.96
C HIS A 287 19.53 -9.99 4.07
N ASN A 288 18.38 -9.39 3.78
CA ASN A 288 17.30 -10.02 3.02
C ASN A 288 17.55 -10.04 1.51
N HIS A 289 18.65 -9.46 1.04
CA HIS A 289 19.04 -9.51 -0.36
C HIS A 289 20.47 -10.04 -0.46
N ARG A 290 20.70 -10.90 -1.45
CA ARG A 290 22.02 -11.47 -1.75
C ARG A 290 22.30 -11.37 -3.24
N GLY A 291 23.53 -11.02 -3.58
CA GLY A 291 23.97 -10.93 -4.96
C GLY A 291 25.39 -11.41 -5.14
N TYR A 292 25.72 -11.69 -6.39
CA TYR A 292 27.08 -11.99 -6.79
C TYR A 292 27.42 -11.32 -8.12
N ALA A 293 28.71 -11.09 -8.34
CA ALA A 293 29.27 -10.66 -9.61
C ALA A 293 30.44 -11.53 -10.02
N LEU A 294 30.61 -11.71 -11.32
CA LEU A 294 31.81 -12.27 -11.94
C LEU A 294 32.56 -11.14 -12.60
N VAL A 295 33.80 -10.93 -12.16
CA VAL A 295 34.62 -9.79 -12.55
C VAL A 295 35.90 -10.29 -13.19
N SER A 296 36.18 -9.82 -14.39
CA SER A 296 37.43 -10.05 -15.12
C SER A 296 38.36 -8.83 -14.99
N LYS A 297 39.61 -8.90 -15.47
CA LYS A 297 40.52 -7.72 -15.47
C LYS A 297 39.92 -6.48 -16.15
N SER A 298 39.10 -6.69 -17.18
CA SER A 298 38.42 -5.64 -17.95
C SER A 298 37.08 -5.20 -17.35
N GLY A 299 36.75 -5.65 -16.13
CA GLY A 299 35.52 -5.27 -15.44
C GLY A 299 34.51 -6.42 -15.32
N MET A 300 33.30 -6.06 -14.93
CA MET A 300 32.23 -6.99 -14.60
C MET A 300 31.68 -7.69 -15.86
N VAL A 301 31.63 -9.03 -15.81
CA VAL A 301 31.14 -9.89 -16.89
C VAL A 301 29.66 -10.21 -16.71
N LEU A 302 29.25 -10.45 -15.45
CA LEU A 302 27.88 -10.83 -15.09
C LEU A 302 27.63 -10.45 -13.63
N ASN A 303 26.42 -10.03 -13.29
CA ASN A 303 25.93 -9.97 -11.93
C ASN A 303 24.52 -10.55 -11.81
N SER A 304 24.11 -10.83 -10.58
CA SER A 304 22.74 -11.24 -10.26
C SER A 304 22.44 -10.90 -8.80
N CYS A 305 21.18 -10.56 -8.51
CA CYS A 305 20.68 -10.20 -7.19
C CYS A 305 19.31 -10.84 -6.97
N GLU A 306 19.09 -11.43 -5.79
CA GLU A 306 17.87 -12.14 -5.42
C GLU A 306 17.50 -11.86 -3.96
N THR A 307 16.20 -11.92 -3.67
CA THR A 307 15.69 -11.82 -2.30
C THR A 307 15.90 -13.16 -1.57
N TYR A 308 16.43 -13.10 -0.35
CA TYR A 308 16.72 -14.23 0.49
C TYR A 308 15.79 -14.26 1.72
N SER A 309 15.08 -15.36 1.91
CA SER A 309 14.09 -15.54 2.98
C SER A 309 14.69 -15.73 4.39
N GLY A 310 16.02 -15.84 4.51
CA GLY A 310 16.68 -16.17 5.78
C GLY A 310 16.82 -17.67 6.05
N VAL A 311 16.14 -18.53 5.28
CA VAL A 311 16.18 -19.99 5.45
C VAL A 311 17.11 -20.62 4.42
N LYS A 312 18.11 -21.39 4.89
CA LYS A 312 19.02 -22.13 4.01
C LYS A 312 18.33 -23.45 3.55
N PRO A 313 18.22 -23.72 2.24
CA PRO A 313 17.66 -24.97 1.73
C PRO A 313 18.62 -26.16 1.85
N LYS A 314 18.07 -27.38 1.75
CA LYS A 314 18.85 -28.63 1.62
C LYS A 314 19.57 -28.66 0.26
N LEU A 315 20.80 -29.18 0.21
CA LEU A 315 21.63 -29.35 -0.99
C LEU A 315 21.82 -30.82 -1.33
N LEU A 316 21.35 -31.22 -2.52
CA LEU A 316 21.60 -32.54 -3.12
C LEU A 316 22.63 -32.42 -4.24
N LEU A 317 23.73 -33.17 -4.16
CA LEU A 317 24.71 -33.29 -5.24
C LEU A 317 24.48 -34.57 -6.05
N ILE A 318 24.49 -34.47 -7.38
CA ILE A 318 24.34 -35.62 -8.27
C ILE A 318 25.54 -35.70 -9.21
N PHE A 319 26.34 -36.75 -9.13
CA PHE A 319 27.51 -36.98 -9.99
C PHE A 319 27.18 -37.91 -11.17
N GLY A 320 27.48 -37.48 -12.40
CA GLY A 320 27.21 -38.20 -13.66
C GLY A 320 28.46 -38.46 -14.53
N VAL A 321 28.31 -38.45 -15.85
CA VAL A 321 29.38 -38.61 -16.86
C VAL A 321 29.57 -37.35 -17.73
N PHE A 322 30.80 -36.81 -17.79
CA PHE A 322 31.13 -35.62 -18.61
C PHE A 322 31.32 -35.92 -20.11
N GLY A 323 31.28 -37.18 -20.53
CA GLY A 323 31.41 -37.58 -21.95
C GLY A 323 32.76 -37.17 -22.54
N ASN A 324 32.79 -36.54 -23.72
CA ASN A 324 34.02 -36.02 -24.32
C ASN A 324 34.44 -34.64 -23.77
N SER A 325 33.61 -34.01 -22.91
CA SER A 325 33.80 -32.62 -22.49
C SER A 325 34.72 -32.43 -21.29
N TRP A 326 35.07 -33.50 -20.56
CA TRP A 326 35.86 -33.43 -19.34
C TRP A 326 37.22 -32.75 -19.52
N ARG A 327 37.84 -32.85 -20.70
CA ARG A 327 39.16 -32.25 -21.00
C ARG A 327 39.12 -30.73 -20.96
N SER A 328 38.17 -30.16 -21.70
CA SER A 328 37.93 -28.71 -21.77
C SER A 328 37.66 -28.15 -20.38
N VAL A 329 36.79 -28.82 -19.62
CA VAL A 329 36.44 -28.42 -18.26
C VAL A 329 37.62 -28.53 -17.30
N LEU A 330 38.42 -29.60 -17.40
CA LEU A 330 39.60 -29.79 -16.57
C LEU A 330 40.65 -28.72 -16.86
N GLU A 331 40.94 -28.41 -18.13
CA GLU A 331 41.88 -27.35 -18.52
C GLU A 331 41.43 -25.97 -18.02
N GLN A 332 40.12 -25.67 -18.10
CA GLN A 332 39.56 -24.41 -17.63
C GLN A 332 39.59 -24.28 -16.10
N LEU A 333 39.25 -25.34 -15.36
CA LEU A 333 39.31 -25.35 -13.89
C LEU A 333 40.75 -25.38 -13.35
N SER A 334 41.71 -25.93 -14.10
CA SER A 334 43.15 -25.88 -13.80
C SER A 334 43.74 -24.46 -13.79
N LYS A 335 43.00 -23.45 -14.27
CA LYS A 335 43.36 -22.05 -14.03
C LYS A 335 43.29 -21.67 -12.54
N LEU A 336 42.50 -22.38 -11.72
CA LEU A 336 42.39 -22.14 -10.28
C LEU A 336 43.56 -22.82 -9.53
N PRO A 337 44.34 -22.07 -8.72
CA PRO A 337 45.51 -22.63 -8.03
C PRO A 337 45.20 -23.81 -7.10
N SER A 338 44.05 -23.79 -6.42
CA SER A 338 43.62 -24.85 -5.51
C SER A 338 43.26 -26.14 -6.26
N PHE A 339 42.61 -26.03 -7.42
CA PHE A 339 42.28 -27.17 -8.28
C PHE A 339 43.53 -27.77 -8.92
N GLU A 340 44.40 -26.92 -9.47
CA GLU A 340 45.63 -27.36 -10.13
C GLU A 340 46.54 -28.12 -9.17
N LYS A 341 46.66 -27.67 -7.91
CA LYS A 341 47.40 -28.40 -6.87
C LYS A 341 46.83 -29.81 -6.62
N THR A 342 45.50 -29.95 -6.62
CA THR A 342 44.84 -31.25 -6.50
C THR A 342 45.13 -32.13 -7.71
N ILE A 343 45.03 -31.59 -8.93
CA ILE A 343 45.35 -32.32 -10.15
C ILE A 343 46.81 -32.77 -10.14
N GLN A 344 47.77 -31.93 -9.77
CA GLN A 344 49.18 -32.30 -9.63
C GLN A 344 49.40 -33.42 -8.60
N THR A 345 48.61 -33.43 -7.52
CA THR A 345 48.66 -34.50 -6.51
C THR A 345 48.15 -35.83 -7.11
N ILE A 346 47.02 -35.79 -7.83
CA ILE A 346 46.49 -36.95 -8.56
C ILE A 346 47.50 -37.46 -9.59
N GLN A 347 48.15 -36.56 -10.33
CA GLN A 347 49.19 -36.89 -11.31
C GLN A 347 50.38 -37.62 -10.65
N LYS A 348 50.88 -37.12 -9.52
CA LYS A 348 51.97 -37.77 -8.76
C LYS A 348 51.58 -39.18 -8.30
N ILE A 349 50.36 -39.37 -7.81
CA ILE A 349 49.86 -40.69 -7.38
C ILE A 349 49.82 -41.66 -8.57
N LEU A 350 49.29 -41.23 -9.71
CA LEU A 350 49.21 -42.06 -10.92
C LEU A 350 50.59 -42.41 -11.49
N ILE A 351 51.52 -41.45 -11.54
CA ILE A 351 52.89 -41.66 -12.03
C ILE A 351 53.64 -42.68 -11.14
N ASN A 352 53.52 -42.57 -9.82
CA ASN A 352 54.24 -43.45 -8.89
C ASN A 352 53.78 -44.91 -8.98
N LYS A 353 52.51 -45.18 -9.31
CA LYS A 353 51.96 -46.54 -9.38
C LYS A 353 52.03 -47.17 -10.77
N ARG A 354 51.94 -46.35 -11.83
CA ARG A 354 51.86 -46.82 -13.22
C ARG A 354 52.58 -45.83 -14.16
N PRO A 355 53.91 -45.96 -14.32
CA PRO A 355 54.71 -45.10 -15.19
C PRO A 355 54.25 -45.11 -16.67
N ASP A 356 53.59 -46.19 -17.10
CA ASP A 356 53.02 -46.36 -18.44
C ASP A 356 51.86 -45.39 -18.74
N LEU A 357 51.24 -44.80 -17.72
CA LEU A 357 50.19 -43.79 -17.85
C LEU A 357 50.73 -42.37 -18.07
N LEU A 358 52.05 -42.18 -18.20
CA LEU A 358 52.66 -40.89 -18.57
C LEU A 358 52.10 -40.33 -19.90
N ARG A 359 51.68 -41.19 -20.84
CA ARG A 359 51.04 -40.77 -22.11
C ARG A 359 49.61 -40.24 -21.94
N PHE A 360 48.92 -40.59 -20.85
CA PHE A 360 47.56 -40.13 -20.55
C PHE A 360 47.53 -38.65 -20.11
N LEU A 361 48.68 -38.15 -19.66
CA LEU A 361 48.87 -36.80 -19.12
C LEU A 361 49.12 -35.74 -20.19
N ASN A 362 49.40 -36.15 -21.43
CA ASN A 362 49.47 -35.22 -22.56
C ASN A 362 48.07 -35.18 -23.19
N PHE A 363 47.22 -34.24 -22.73
CA PHE A 363 45.77 -34.13 -23.00
C PHE A 363 45.36 -34.09 -24.50
N ARG A 364 46.31 -34.21 -25.44
CA ARG A 364 46.16 -33.93 -26.87
C ARG A 364 46.05 -35.15 -27.81
N SER A 365 46.24 -36.42 -27.41
CA SER A 365 46.46 -37.49 -28.42
C SER A 365 45.67 -38.81 -28.37
N LEU A 366 44.59 -39.02 -27.59
CA LEU A 366 43.92 -40.34 -27.56
C LEU A 366 42.37 -40.30 -27.46
N HIS A 367 41.68 -41.01 -28.35
CA HIS A 367 40.21 -41.17 -28.43
C HIS A 367 39.73 -42.56 -27.99
N SER A 368 40.01 -42.99 -26.75
CA SER A 368 39.49 -44.27 -26.23
C SER A 368 38.41 -44.07 -25.17
N SER A 369 37.45 -45.00 -25.10
CA SER A 369 36.39 -45.06 -24.07
C SER A 369 36.97 -45.09 -22.64
N LYS A 370 38.10 -45.77 -22.46
CA LYS A 370 38.91 -45.81 -21.23
C LYS A 370 39.31 -44.42 -20.75
N ASN A 371 39.75 -43.55 -21.66
CA ASN A 371 40.22 -42.20 -21.31
C ASN A 371 39.09 -41.28 -20.86
N ASN A 372 37.90 -41.45 -21.40
CA ASN A 372 36.73 -40.68 -20.98
C ASN A 372 36.22 -41.09 -19.60
N TYR A 373 36.29 -42.39 -19.27
CA TYR A 373 35.92 -42.88 -17.95
C TYR A 373 36.85 -42.33 -16.87
N LEU A 374 38.15 -42.56 -17.03
CA LEU A 374 39.16 -42.14 -16.05
C LEU A 374 39.22 -40.60 -15.93
N GLY A 375 39.16 -39.88 -17.06
CA GLY A 375 39.14 -38.42 -17.07
C GLY A 375 37.92 -37.81 -16.39
N THR A 376 36.75 -38.44 -16.51
CA THR A 376 35.54 -38.05 -15.78
C THR A 376 35.71 -38.20 -14.27
N VAL A 377 36.26 -39.33 -13.81
CA VAL A 377 36.49 -39.55 -12.37
C VAL A 377 37.51 -38.57 -11.82
N ILE A 378 38.63 -38.34 -12.51
CA ILE A 378 39.66 -37.37 -12.09
C ILE A 378 39.05 -35.96 -11.93
N LEU A 379 38.26 -35.52 -12.91
CA LEU A 379 37.56 -34.23 -12.84
C LEU A 379 36.60 -34.16 -11.64
N GLN A 380 35.82 -35.22 -11.40
CA GLN A 380 34.91 -35.28 -10.26
C GLN A 380 35.65 -35.21 -8.92
N LEU A 381 36.74 -35.96 -8.75
CA LEU A 381 37.57 -35.92 -7.55
C LEU A 381 38.16 -34.50 -7.32
N GLY A 382 38.63 -33.85 -8.39
CA GLY A 382 39.09 -32.47 -8.32
C GLY A 382 38.00 -31.47 -7.92
N ILE A 383 36.78 -31.63 -8.45
CA ILE A 383 35.63 -30.79 -8.08
C ILE A 383 35.25 -31.03 -6.62
N ILE A 384 35.30 -32.27 -6.13
CA ILE A 384 35.03 -32.59 -4.72
C ILE A 384 36.01 -31.86 -3.80
N GLU A 385 37.31 -31.87 -4.11
CA GLU A 385 38.31 -31.13 -3.33
C GLU A 385 38.08 -29.61 -3.38
N LEU A 386 37.64 -29.06 -4.51
CA LEU A 386 37.22 -27.65 -4.58
C LEU A 386 36.01 -27.36 -3.68
N LEU A 387 34.97 -28.20 -3.73
CA LEU A 387 33.78 -28.02 -2.90
C LEU A 387 34.13 -28.10 -1.40
N ARG A 388 35.02 -29.03 -1.01
CA ARG A 388 35.58 -29.11 0.36
C ARG A 388 36.34 -27.84 0.74
N ASN A 389 37.23 -27.35 -0.13
CA ASN A 389 37.97 -26.10 0.10
C ASN A 389 37.07 -24.87 0.21
N LEU A 390 35.91 -24.88 -0.46
CA LEU A 390 34.89 -23.85 -0.39
C LEU A 390 33.94 -24.00 0.80
N ASN A 391 34.09 -25.06 1.61
CA ASN A 391 33.19 -25.41 2.71
C ASN A 391 31.73 -25.60 2.26
N ILE A 392 31.53 -26.21 1.09
CA ILE A 392 30.20 -26.60 0.60
C ILE A 392 29.92 -28.02 1.07
N GLN A 393 28.99 -28.13 2.02
CA GLN A 393 28.53 -29.41 2.55
C GLN A 393 27.13 -29.72 1.99
N PRO A 394 26.98 -30.82 1.25
CA PRO A 394 25.69 -31.30 0.81
C PRO A 394 24.97 -32.06 1.93
N ASP A 395 23.64 -32.03 1.90
CA ASP A 395 22.79 -32.83 2.79
C ASP A 395 22.60 -34.25 2.26
N ALA A 396 22.75 -34.45 0.94
CA ALA A 396 22.73 -35.76 0.31
C ALA A 396 23.54 -35.77 -0.99
N ILE A 397 24.04 -36.96 -1.37
CA ILE A 397 24.83 -37.15 -2.59
C ILE A 397 24.36 -38.40 -3.33
N PHE A 398 24.27 -38.32 -4.65
CA PHE A 398 23.91 -39.42 -5.51
C PHE A 398 24.88 -39.59 -6.67
N GLY A 399 25.23 -40.83 -7.01
CA GLY A 399 26.21 -41.16 -8.03
C GLY A 399 25.63 -42.08 -9.11
N HIS A 400 25.69 -41.65 -10.37
CA HIS A 400 25.36 -42.46 -11.53
C HIS A 400 26.64 -42.90 -12.25
N THR A 401 26.82 -44.19 -12.51
CA THR A 401 28.01 -44.78 -13.17
C THR A 401 29.33 -44.36 -12.49
N THR A 402 30.19 -43.57 -13.14
CA THR A 402 31.44 -43.01 -12.57
C THR A 402 31.20 -42.23 -11.27
N GLY A 403 30.02 -41.60 -11.15
CA GLY A 403 29.66 -40.81 -9.98
C GLY A 403 29.59 -41.62 -8.68
N LYS A 404 29.45 -42.96 -8.73
CA LYS A 404 29.46 -43.80 -7.52
C LYS A 404 30.81 -43.74 -6.80
N ILE A 405 31.91 -43.72 -7.55
CA ILE A 405 33.26 -43.58 -7.01
C ILE A 405 33.43 -42.19 -6.38
N ALA A 406 32.90 -41.16 -7.05
CA ALA A 406 32.90 -39.79 -6.53
C ALA A 406 32.13 -39.67 -5.20
N CYS A 407 30.95 -40.29 -5.08
CA CYS A 407 30.20 -40.34 -3.82
C CYS A 407 30.97 -41.06 -2.70
N ALA A 408 31.52 -42.24 -3.00
CA ALA A 408 32.30 -43.01 -2.02
C ALA A 408 33.54 -42.25 -1.53
N TYR A 409 34.19 -41.49 -2.42
CA TYR A 409 35.28 -40.59 -2.05
C TYR A 409 34.80 -39.39 -1.21
N PHE A 410 33.65 -38.79 -1.55
CA PHE A 410 33.11 -37.65 -0.81
C PHE A 410 32.78 -38.02 0.63
N GLU A 411 32.12 -39.16 0.84
CA GLU A 411 31.76 -39.70 2.16
C GLU A 411 32.96 -40.25 2.95
N GLY A 412 34.13 -40.34 2.31
CA GLY A 412 35.37 -40.80 2.97
C GLY A 412 35.53 -42.32 3.04
N PHE A 413 34.69 -43.11 2.35
CA PHE A 413 34.88 -44.56 2.22
C PHE A 413 36.13 -44.93 1.44
N PHE A 414 36.54 -44.08 0.49
CA PHE A 414 37.78 -44.23 -0.25
C PHE A 414 38.73 -43.06 0.03
N THR A 415 40.02 -43.38 0.18
CA THR A 415 41.09 -42.39 0.03
C THR A 415 41.22 -41.96 -1.43
N LEU A 416 41.89 -40.83 -1.68
CA LEU A 416 42.10 -40.32 -3.04
C LEU A 416 42.84 -41.35 -3.91
N GLU A 417 43.83 -42.03 -3.32
CA GLU A 417 44.57 -43.10 -3.98
C GLU A 417 43.68 -44.30 -4.32
N GLN A 418 42.88 -44.78 -3.37
CA GLN A 418 41.96 -45.91 -3.60
C GLN A 418 40.92 -45.61 -4.69
N ALA A 419 40.31 -44.43 -4.65
CA ALA A 419 39.32 -44.03 -5.65
C ALA A 419 39.92 -44.00 -7.07
N LEU A 420 41.17 -43.52 -7.21
CA LEU A 420 41.90 -43.51 -8.48
C LEU A 420 42.27 -44.91 -8.97
N LEU A 421 42.71 -45.79 -8.08
CA LEU A 421 43.08 -47.17 -8.43
C LEU A 421 41.85 -47.98 -8.89
N ILE A 422 40.72 -47.85 -8.19
CA ILE A 422 39.45 -48.47 -8.59
C ILE A 422 39.01 -47.95 -9.96
N ALA A 423 39.05 -46.63 -10.16
CA ALA A 423 38.70 -46.04 -11.44
C ALA A 423 39.60 -46.52 -12.59
N LEU A 424 40.90 -46.71 -12.31
CA LEU A 424 41.86 -47.23 -13.29
C LEU A 424 41.60 -48.70 -13.63
N GLN A 425 41.28 -49.52 -12.64
CA GLN A 425 40.93 -50.93 -12.85
C GLN A 425 39.66 -51.05 -13.70
N GLU A 426 38.57 -50.36 -13.33
CA GLU A 426 37.32 -50.37 -14.10
C GLU A 426 37.50 -49.84 -15.53
N ALA A 427 38.37 -48.84 -15.72
CA ALA A 427 38.70 -48.32 -17.04
C ALA A 427 39.47 -49.32 -17.91
N ASN A 428 40.32 -50.17 -17.31
CA ASN A 428 41.03 -51.25 -18.01
C ASN A 428 40.10 -52.40 -18.39
N GLU A 429 39.22 -52.83 -17.50
CA GLU A 429 38.27 -53.93 -17.74
C GLU A 429 37.31 -53.62 -18.90
N ARG A 430 36.89 -52.35 -19.02
CA ARG A 430 36.06 -51.87 -20.14
C ARG A 430 36.79 -51.85 -21.48
N GLN A 431 38.12 -51.94 -21.50
CA GLN A 431 38.92 -52.06 -22.73
C GLN A 431 39.05 -53.51 -23.20
N SER A 432 38.93 -54.49 -22.30
CA SER A 432 39.06 -55.93 -22.58
C SER A 432 37.78 -56.60 -23.10
N VAL A 433 36.62 -55.93 -23.06
CA VAL A 433 35.35 -56.46 -23.56
C VAL A 433 35.12 -56.01 -25.01
N LYS A 434 35.16 -56.94 -25.97
CA LYS A 434 34.57 -56.73 -27.32
C LYS A 434 33.05 -56.66 -27.15
N ILE A 435 32.51 -55.45 -27.01
CA ILE A 435 31.06 -55.24 -27.00
C ILE A 435 30.56 -55.37 -28.45
N PHE A 436 29.79 -56.42 -28.72
CA PHE A 436 28.92 -56.54 -29.90
C PHE A 436 28.04 -55.29 -30.01
N ASN A 437 27.80 -54.78 -31.23
CA ASN A 437 26.89 -53.68 -31.53
C ASN A 437 25.56 -53.84 -30.77
N GLY A 438 25.44 -53.15 -29.64
CA GLY A 438 24.24 -53.09 -28.81
C GLY A 438 23.87 -51.64 -28.63
N ALA A 439 22.71 -51.26 -29.18
CA ALA A 439 22.11 -49.96 -28.97
C ALA A 439 22.11 -49.60 -27.47
N SER A 440 22.38 -48.32 -27.18
CA SER A 440 22.22 -47.75 -25.84
C SER A 440 20.77 -47.91 -25.39
N TYR A 441 20.51 -48.92 -24.58
CA TYR A 441 19.25 -49.05 -23.84
C TYR A 441 19.20 -47.96 -22.76
N GLU A 442 18.29 -47.00 -22.91
CA GLU A 442 17.79 -46.24 -21.76
C GLU A 442 17.02 -47.20 -20.86
N MET A 443 17.57 -47.51 -19.68
CA MET A 443 16.81 -48.19 -18.64
C MET A 443 15.78 -47.22 -18.05
N ASN A 444 14.49 -47.53 -18.20
CA ASN A 444 13.42 -46.90 -17.41
C ASN A 444 13.66 -47.19 -15.92
N PHE A 445 13.96 -46.14 -15.15
CA PHE A 445 14.16 -46.21 -13.71
C PHE A 445 12.85 -45.87 -12.97
N ASP A 446 11.88 -46.78 -12.97
CA ASP A 446 10.58 -46.55 -12.30
C ASP A 446 10.64 -46.63 -10.76
N ASN A 447 11.68 -47.20 -10.16
CA ASN A 447 11.68 -47.57 -8.72
C ASN A 447 12.45 -46.64 -7.75
N LYS A 448 12.75 -45.39 -8.13
CA LYS A 448 13.34 -44.39 -7.20
C LYS A 448 12.72 -42.99 -7.29
N GLU A 449 11.47 -42.87 -7.75
CA GLU A 449 10.71 -41.61 -7.66
C GLU A 449 10.47 -41.14 -6.20
N SER A 450 10.61 -42.01 -5.20
CA SER A 450 10.37 -41.67 -3.78
C SER A 450 11.42 -40.74 -3.16
N VAL A 451 12.65 -40.69 -3.68
CA VAL A 451 13.72 -39.84 -3.12
C VAL A 451 13.62 -38.38 -3.60
N LEU A 452 13.06 -38.14 -4.78
CA LEU A 452 12.84 -36.78 -5.31
C LEU A 452 11.48 -36.20 -4.89
N ARG A 453 10.47 -37.05 -4.62
CA ARG A 453 9.17 -36.63 -4.06
C ARG A 453 9.22 -36.27 -2.56
N SER A 454 10.27 -36.69 -1.84
CA SER A 454 10.47 -36.40 -0.41
C SER A 454 11.27 -35.12 -0.13
N GLY A 455 11.56 -34.31 -1.16
CA GLY A 455 12.15 -32.99 -0.98
C GLY A 455 11.13 -32.04 -0.38
N ASP A 456 11.26 -31.76 0.93
CA ASP A 456 10.61 -30.62 1.58
C ASP A 456 10.80 -29.34 0.73
N ASN A 457 9.81 -28.45 0.77
CA ASN A 457 9.81 -27.16 0.09
C ASN A 457 11.20 -26.49 0.11
N GLY A 458 11.81 -26.28 -1.07
CA GLY A 458 13.01 -25.46 -1.25
C GLY A 458 14.33 -26.19 -1.53
N THR A 459 14.39 -27.51 -1.73
CA THR A 459 15.66 -28.24 -1.99
C THR A 459 16.41 -27.77 -3.26
N VAL A 460 17.73 -27.58 -3.18
CA VAL A 460 18.64 -27.26 -4.30
C VAL A 460 19.33 -28.55 -4.78
N VAL A 461 19.19 -28.88 -6.06
CA VAL A 461 19.80 -30.04 -6.70
C VAL A 461 20.89 -29.59 -7.67
N LEU A 462 22.15 -29.97 -7.45
CA LEU A 462 23.27 -29.66 -8.34
C LEU A 462 23.78 -30.92 -9.05
N LYS A 463 23.56 -30.97 -10.38
CA LYS A 463 24.02 -32.02 -11.28
C LYS A 463 25.43 -31.71 -11.79
N ILE A 464 26.37 -32.64 -11.61
CA ILE A 464 27.77 -32.53 -12.03
C ILE A 464 28.06 -33.59 -13.08
N GLY A 465 28.14 -33.19 -14.34
CA GLY A 465 28.48 -34.07 -15.47
C GLY A 465 27.28 -34.83 -16.04
N PHE A 466 26.21 -34.17 -16.49
CA PHE A 466 25.14 -34.82 -17.26
C PHE A 466 25.01 -34.16 -18.64
N GLY A 467 24.94 -34.92 -19.73
CA GLY A 467 24.72 -34.35 -21.08
C GLY A 467 23.29 -33.81 -21.25
N ARG A 468 23.06 -33.00 -22.30
CA ARG A 468 21.73 -32.44 -22.66
C ARG A 468 20.62 -33.49 -22.86
N SER A 469 20.94 -34.77 -23.00
CA SER A 469 19.99 -35.85 -23.35
C SER A 469 19.35 -36.58 -22.17
N SER A 470 19.51 -36.15 -20.91
CA SER A 470 18.95 -36.86 -19.74
C SER A 470 17.57 -36.32 -19.34
N ASN A 471 16.54 -36.63 -20.14
CA ASN A 471 15.16 -36.14 -20.00
C ASN A 471 14.38 -36.76 -18.82
N TRP A 472 14.77 -37.93 -18.32
CA TRP A 472 13.98 -38.72 -17.35
C TRP A 472 13.86 -38.10 -15.94
N MET A 473 14.69 -37.12 -15.58
CA MET A 473 14.60 -36.43 -14.27
C MET A 473 13.89 -35.07 -14.33
N ASN A 474 13.60 -34.53 -15.53
CA ASN A 474 12.85 -33.28 -15.67
C ASN A 474 11.33 -33.49 -15.51
N SER A 475 10.86 -34.73 -15.61
CA SER A 475 9.46 -35.14 -15.38
C SER A 475 9.10 -35.30 -13.90
N ALA A 476 10.08 -35.57 -13.01
CA ALA A 476 9.89 -35.73 -11.57
C ALA A 476 9.88 -34.38 -10.80
N ARG A 477 9.29 -33.33 -11.37
CA ARG A 477 9.26 -31.99 -10.76
C ARG A 477 8.15 -31.88 -9.72
N ASN A 478 8.52 -31.55 -8.49
CA ASN A 478 7.70 -30.68 -7.66
C ASN A 478 7.98 -29.22 -8.07
N SER A 479 6.97 -28.37 -8.08
CA SER A 479 7.06 -26.94 -8.45
C SER A 479 8.01 -26.10 -7.57
N SER A 480 8.55 -26.68 -6.49
CA SER A 480 9.33 -25.98 -5.44
C SER A 480 10.83 -26.35 -5.36
N SER A 481 11.39 -27.19 -6.24
CA SER A 481 12.84 -27.56 -6.22
C SER A 481 13.67 -26.80 -7.27
N TYR A 482 14.90 -26.42 -6.90
CA TYR A 482 15.80 -25.61 -7.74
C TYR A 482 16.93 -26.46 -8.34
N LEU A 483 17.00 -26.53 -9.67
CA LEU A 483 17.93 -27.41 -10.38
C LEU A 483 19.09 -26.64 -11.02
N LEU A 484 20.31 -26.94 -10.59
CA LEU A 484 21.57 -26.46 -11.17
C LEU A 484 22.27 -27.59 -11.94
N SER A 485 22.85 -27.26 -13.09
CA SER A 485 23.54 -28.25 -13.93
C SER A 485 24.90 -27.73 -14.38
N PHE A 486 25.96 -28.40 -13.95
CA PHE A 486 27.32 -28.20 -14.42
C PHE A 486 27.61 -29.17 -15.57
N THR A 487 27.39 -28.69 -16.79
CA THR A 487 27.40 -29.48 -18.02
C THR A 487 28.03 -28.67 -19.13
N HIS A 488 28.99 -29.23 -19.87
CA HIS A 488 29.66 -28.51 -20.94
C HIS A 488 29.04 -28.84 -22.31
N GLY A 489 28.56 -27.82 -23.00
CA GLY A 489 28.39 -27.81 -24.46
C GLY A 489 29.55 -27.02 -25.09
N LYS A 490 29.84 -27.25 -26.38
CA LYS A 490 30.99 -26.66 -27.12
C LYS A 490 31.11 -25.12 -27.09
N GLU A 491 30.15 -24.38 -26.52
CA GLU A 491 30.00 -22.92 -26.63
C GLU A 491 30.20 -22.13 -25.33
N LYS A 492 30.36 -22.75 -24.14
CA LYS A 492 30.45 -22.01 -22.85
C LYS A 492 31.74 -22.33 -22.05
N ASP A 493 32.37 -21.29 -21.48
CA ASP A 493 33.50 -21.41 -20.55
C ASP A 493 33.06 -22.09 -19.23
N GLY A 494 33.58 -23.28 -18.98
CA GLY A 494 33.28 -24.10 -17.81
C GLY A 494 33.77 -23.49 -16.49
N LEU A 495 34.82 -22.66 -16.50
CA LEU A 495 35.22 -21.94 -15.29
C LEU A 495 34.16 -20.90 -14.92
N ILE A 496 33.68 -20.13 -15.90
CA ILE A 496 32.62 -19.14 -15.69
C ILE A 496 31.35 -19.83 -15.20
N GLN A 497 30.92 -20.93 -15.83
CA GLN A 497 29.74 -21.69 -15.41
C GLN A 497 29.88 -22.20 -13.96
N PHE A 498 31.06 -22.69 -13.57
CA PHE A 498 31.30 -23.14 -12.21
C PHE A 498 31.19 -21.98 -11.20
N LEU A 499 31.81 -20.84 -11.48
CA LEU A 499 31.71 -19.65 -10.62
C LEU A 499 30.28 -19.09 -10.57
N GLN A 500 29.50 -19.15 -11.65
CA GLN A 500 28.08 -18.80 -11.66
C GLN A 500 27.29 -19.70 -10.70
N ILE A 501 27.50 -21.02 -10.75
CA ILE A 501 26.85 -21.97 -9.86
C ILE A 501 27.15 -21.65 -8.38
N LEU A 502 28.41 -21.31 -8.05
CA LEU A 502 28.78 -20.88 -6.70
C LEU A 502 28.08 -19.59 -6.29
N GLY A 503 27.95 -18.63 -7.20
CA GLY A 503 27.19 -17.39 -6.98
C GLY A 503 25.71 -17.65 -6.71
N ILE A 504 25.08 -18.53 -7.48
CA ILE A 504 23.68 -18.92 -7.28
C ILE A 504 23.51 -19.66 -5.94
N LEU A 505 24.43 -20.54 -5.57
CA LEU A 505 24.42 -21.15 -4.24
C LEU A 505 24.50 -20.07 -3.14
N TYR A 506 25.34 -19.04 -3.30
CA TYR A 506 25.40 -17.94 -2.35
C TYR A 506 24.08 -17.19 -2.18
N GLN A 507 23.38 -16.89 -3.29
CA GLN A 507 22.05 -16.25 -3.29
C GLN A 507 21.01 -17.08 -2.53
N ARG A 508 21.10 -18.41 -2.61
CA ARG A 508 20.17 -19.33 -1.95
C ARG A 508 20.48 -19.55 -0.47
N GLY A 509 21.49 -18.89 0.10
CA GLY A 509 21.80 -18.99 1.53
C GLY A 509 23.04 -19.79 1.87
N PHE A 510 23.66 -20.47 0.90
CA PHE A 510 24.97 -21.08 1.10
C PHE A 510 26.04 -19.98 1.20
N ASN A 511 27.18 -20.29 1.79
CA ASN A 511 28.20 -19.28 2.05
C ASN A 511 29.62 -19.79 1.74
N PRO A 512 29.89 -20.04 0.44
CA PRO A 512 31.15 -20.62 0.00
C PRO A 512 32.33 -19.72 0.34
N GLN A 513 33.45 -20.33 0.76
CA GLN A 513 34.68 -19.64 1.13
C GLN A 513 35.48 -19.23 -0.12
N ILE A 514 34.90 -18.34 -0.93
CA ILE A 514 35.38 -17.93 -2.26
C ILE A 514 36.82 -17.38 -2.27
N GLN A 515 37.28 -16.80 -1.16
CA GLN A 515 38.66 -16.33 -1.02
C GLN A 515 39.70 -17.46 -1.18
N ASN A 516 39.32 -18.72 -0.95
CA ASN A 516 40.22 -19.87 -1.10
C ASN A 516 40.46 -20.27 -2.57
N LEU A 517 39.73 -19.67 -3.52
CA LEU A 517 39.93 -19.90 -4.95
C LEU A 517 41.06 -19.07 -5.55
N TYR A 518 41.48 -18.01 -4.85
CA TYR A 518 42.35 -16.97 -5.41
C TYR A 518 43.65 -16.84 -4.62
N PRO A 519 44.71 -16.29 -5.23
CA PRO A 519 45.96 -15.97 -4.52
C PRO A 519 45.70 -15.03 -3.33
N LYS A 520 46.35 -15.29 -2.19
CA LYS A 520 46.24 -14.45 -1.00
C LYS A 520 46.92 -13.10 -1.22
N ILE A 521 46.26 -12.04 -0.77
CA ILE A 521 46.81 -10.68 -0.76
C ILE A 521 47.24 -10.31 0.67
N ASN A 522 48.31 -9.52 0.80
CA ASN A 522 48.84 -9.08 2.08
C ASN A 522 48.02 -7.91 2.64
N TYR A 523 47.51 -8.04 3.87
CA TYR A 523 46.95 -6.91 4.62
C TYR A 523 48.05 -6.06 5.27
N PRO A 524 47.80 -4.76 5.53
CA PRO A 524 46.59 -4.00 5.20
C PRO A 524 46.47 -3.75 3.69
N VAL A 525 45.27 -3.45 3.19
CA VAL A 525 45.09 -3.03 1.78
C VAL A 525 45.84 -1.73 1.48
N SER A 526 46.11 -1.51 0.19
CA SER A 526 46.83 -0.32 -0.28
C SER A 526 45.98 0.95 -0.13
N ARG A 527 46.66 2.10 -0.03
CA ARG A 527 46.03 3.43 -0.06
C ARG A 527 45.28 3.65 -1.38
N GLY A 528 44.13 4.30 -1.31
CA GLY A 528 43.27 4.57 -2.47
C GLY A 528 42.39 3.38 -2.88
N THR A 529 42.30 2.31 -2.06
CA THR A 529 41.28 1.27 -2.25
C THR A 529 39.90 1.84 -1.90
N PRO A 530 38.87 1.66 -2.75
CA PRO A 530 37.55 2.27 -2.58
C PRO A 530 36.92 2.10 -1.17
N THR A 531 36.24 3.13 -0.69
CA THR A 531 35.49 3.11 0.58
C THR A 531 34.28 2.18 0.51
N ILE A 532 33.89 1.62 1.65
CA ILE A 532 32.76 0.68 1.76
C ILE A 532 31.55 1.33 2.45
N SER A 533 31.77 2.20 3.45
CA SER A 533 30.70 2.76 4.28
C SER A 533 29.65 3.55 3.50
N ASP A 534 30.05 4.30 2.47
CA ASP A 534 29.16 5.07 1.58
C ASP A 534 28.27 4.19 0.67
N LYS A 535 28.66 2.92 0.51
CA LYS A 535 28.01 1.93 -0.37
C LYS A 535 27.05 1.02 0.37
N ILE A 536 27.07 1.04 1.71
CA ILE A 536 26.10 0.31 2.53
C ILE A 536 24.79 1.12 2.54
N LYS A 537 23.86 0.75 1.67
CA LYS A 537 22.50 1.31 1.65
C LYS A 537 21.58 0.55 2.61
N TRP A 538 20.67 1.28 3.24
CA TRP A 538 19.72 0.78 4.22
C TRP A 538 18.29 0.97 3.73
N HIS A 539 17.34 0.27 4.35
CA HIS A 539 15.91 0.42 4.05
C HIS A 539 15.31 1.56 4.90
N HIS A 540 15.44 2.81 4.43
CA HIS A 540 14.93 4.01 5.11
C HIS A 540 13.51 4.42 4.67
N SER A 541 12.65 3.47 4.27
CA SER A 541 11.29 3.77 3.82
C SER A 541 10.36 4.27 4.95
N GLN A 542 10.70 3.96 6.21
CA GLN A 542 9.90 4.31 7.37
C GLN A 542 10.39 5.64 7.97
N ASN A 543 9.47 6.57 8.15
CA ASN A 543 9.73 7.82 8.85
C ASN A 543 9.62 7.59 10.36
N TRP A 544 10.58 8.13 11.11
CA TRP A 544 10.60 8.09 12.57
C TRP A 544 10.30 9.47 13.14
N PRO A 545 9.60 9.57 14.30
CA PRO A 545 9.29 10.85 14.90
C PRO A 545 10.60 11.54 15.36
N VAL A 546 10.99 12.58 14.64
CA VAL A 546 12.09 13.47 15.06
C VAL A 546 11.48 14.55 15.93
N ARG A 547 11.90 14.63 17.21
CA ARG A 547 11.53 15.74 18.10
C ARG A 547 12.11 17.04 17.55
N ARG A 548 11.35 17.72 16.70
CA ARG A 548 11.60 19.12 16.35
C ARG A 548 11.01 19.95 17.47
N SER A 549 11.85 20.59 18.27
CA SER A 549 11.44 21.82 18.92
C SER A 549 11.34 22.86 17.81
N LEU A 550 10.24 22.84 17.04
CA LEU A 550 9.65 24.12 16.66
C LEU A 550 9.59 24.89 17.96
N CYS A 551 10.03 26.15 17.97
CA CYS A 551 9.57 27.05 19.00
C CYS A 551 8.04 26.89 19.03
N LYS A 552 7.54 26.04 19.94
CA LYS A 552 6.29 26.28 20.63
C LYS A 552 6.46 27.74 20.96
N LYS A 553 5.71 28.61 20.26
CA LYS A 553 5.41 29.94 20.78
C LYS A 553 5.30 29.71 22.28
N MET A 554 6.13 30.42 23.05
CA MET A 554 6.06 30.48 24.50
C MET A 554 4.65 30.07 24.91
N MET A 555 4.49 28.99 25.68
CA MET A 555 3.17 28.59 26.19
C MET A 555 2.45 29.87 26.59
N GLN A 556 1.57 30.37 25.73
CA GLN A 556 0.49 31.21 26.19
C GLN A 556 -0.27 30.19 27.02
N GLU A 557 -0.32 30.42 28.33
CA GLU A 557 -0.76 29.46 29.35
C GLU A 557 -2.20 28.91 29.11
N ASP A 558 -2.83 29.33 28.02
CA ASP A 558 -4.23 29.21 27.67
C ASP A 558 -4.49 28.37 26.40
N GLN A 559 -3.49 27.74 25.74
CA GLN A 559 -3.73 26.89 24.55
C GLN A 559 -2.97 25.55 24.56
N LYS A 560 -3.67 24.45 24.22
CA LYS A 560 -3.12 23.09 24.05
C LYS A 560 -3.41 22.56 22.65
N MET A 561 -2.39 21.99 21.99
CA MET A 561 -2.53 21.33 20.69
C MET A 561 -2.62 19.81 20.85
N PHE A 562 -3.50 19.18 20.06
CA PHE A 562 -3.66 17.74 19.97
C PHE A 562 -3.49 17.30 18.52
N GLU A 563 -2.55 16.39 18.28
CA GLU A 563 -2.32 15.78 16.97
C GLU A 563 -2.99 14.40 16.92
N VAL A 564 -4.10 14.32 16.20
CA VAL A 564 -4.89 13.08 16.05
C VAL A 564 -4.48 12.41 14.74
N PHE A 565 -4.05 11.16 14.85
CA PHE A 565 -3.64 10.33 13.72
C PHE A 565 -4.53 9.10 13.67
N PRO A 566 -5.59 9.07 12.83
CA PRO A 566 -6.57 7.99 12.80
C PRO A 566 -5.96 6.58 12.59
N ASN A 567 -4.78 6.49 11.98
CA ASN A 567 -4.08 5.24 11.71
C ASN A 567 -3.07 4.81 12.80
N ASN A 568 -2.88 5.60 13.86
CA ASN A 568 -2.00 5.24 14.98
C ASN A 568 -2.74 4.42 16.04
N GLU A 569 -2.05 3.51 16.72
CA GLU A 569 -2.63 2.63 17.75
C GLU A 569 -3.43 3.38 18.83
N ASN A 570 -2.99 4.58 19.22
CA ASN A 570 -3.67 5.40 20.24
C ASN A 570 -5.03 5.95 19.81
N TRP A 571 -5.30 6.06 18.51
CA TRP A 571 -6.47 6.74 17.95
C TRP A 571 -7.27 5.85 16.99
N ILE A 572 -6.78 4.63 16.69
CA ILE A 572 -7.41 3.71 15.73
C ILE A 572 -8.87 3.37 16.06
N TYR A 573 -9.23 3.43 17.34
CA TYR A 573 -10.60 3.22 17.79
C TYR A 573 -11.59 4.23 17.19
N LEU A 574 -11.14 5.43 16.83
CA LEU A 574 -11.97 6.50 16.25
C LEU A 574 -12.57 6.10 14.89
N ASN A 575 -11.91 5.22 14.13
CA ASN A 575 -12.41 4.71 12.85
C ASN A 575 -13.69 3.89 13.03
N GLY A 576 -14.01 3.47 14.26
CA GLY A 576 -15.26 2.82 14.60
C GLY A 576 -16.47 3.77 14.68
N HIS A 577 -16.27 5.08 14.72
CA HIS A 577 -17.34 6.07 14.79
C HIS A 577 -17.80 6.47 13.38
N VAL A 578 -18.53 5.56 12.72
CA VAL A 578 -19.01 5.73 11.35
C VAL A 578 -20.48 6.14 11.32
N ILE A 579 -20.76 7.28 10.70
CA ILE A 579 -22.10 7.82 10.54
C ILE A 579 -22.29 8.20 9.07
N ASP A 580 -23.31 7.61 8.43
CA ASP A 580 -23.62 7.79 6.99
C ASP A 580 -22.41 7.57 6.06
N GLY A 581 -21.61 6.55 6.37
CA GLY A 581 -20.41 6.16 5.64
C GLY A 581 -19.23 7.12 5.82
N ARG A 582 -19.29 8.03 6.81
CA ARG A 582 -18.19 8.94 7.18
C ARG A 582 -17.62 8.54 8.52
N GLU A 583 -16.31 8.45 8.61
CA GLU A 583 -15.60 8.36 9.88
C GLU A 583 -15.56 9.77 10.47
N LEU A 584 -16.40 10.03 11.47
CA LEU A 584 -16.52 11.36 12.07
C LEU A 584 -15.84 11.38 13.44
N PHE A 585 -15.20 12.48 13.79
CA PHE A 585 -14.68 12.67 15.14
C PHE A 585 -15.86 12.79 16.13
N PRO A 586 -15.94 11.94 17.17
CA PRO A 586 -17.06 11.93 18.11
C PRO A 586 -17.19 13.24 18.89
N ALA A 587 -18.42 13.67 19.15
CA ALA A 587 -18.71 14.85 19.98
C ALA A 587 -18.08 14.74 21.38
N THR A 588 -18.11 13.55 21.96
CA THR A 588 -17.49 13.23 23.25
C THR A 588 -15.96 13.33 23.21
N GLY A 589 -15.34 13.17 22.04
CA GLY A 589 -13.90 13.39 21.85
C GLY A 589 -13.50 14.83 22.20
N TYR A 590 -14.26 15.82 21.73
CA TYR A 590 -13.99 17.23 22.03
C TYR A 590 -14.16 17.57 23.50
N VAL A 591 -15.14 16.93 24.15
CA VAL A 591 -15.39 17.06 25.60
C VAL A 591 -14.18 16.56 26.38
N ILE A 592 -13.64 15.38 26.03
CA ILE A 592 -12.45 14.82 26.70
C ILE A 592 -11.19 15.65 26.41
N MET A 593 -11.01 16.17 25.20
CA MET A 593 -9.89 17.07 24.86
C MET A 593 -9.95 18.38 25.64
N THR A 594 -11.16 18.95 25.78
CA THR A 594 -11.42 20.14 26.60
C THR A 594 -11.07 19.90 28.06
N TRP A 595 -11.52 18.78 28.62
CA TRP A 595 -11.20 18.39 29.99
C TRP A 595 -9.71 18.20 30.20
N GLU A 596 -9.02 17.54 29.27
CA GLU A 596 -7.58 17.33 29.34
C GLU A 596 -6.78 18.63 29.22
N ALA A 597 -7.18 19.53 28.33
CA ALA A 597 -6.58 20.86 28.23
C ALA A 597 -6.78 21.65 29.54
N PHE A 598 -7.96 21.57 30.15
CA PHE A 598 -8.23 22.25 31.41
C PHE A 598 -7.42 21.68 32.57
N ALA A 599 -7.28 20.36 32.65
CA ALA A 599 -6.44 19.71 33.64
C ALA A 599 -4.97 20.18 33.56
N ASP A 600 -4.44 20.36 32.35
CA ASP A 600 -3.09 20.90 32.12
C ASP A 600 -2.95 22.33 32.64
N THR A 601 -3.96 23.21 32.45
CA THR A 601 -3.94 24.57 33.03
C THR A 601 -3.88 24.56 34.56
N LYS A 602 -4.41 23.49 35.19
CA LYS A 602 -4.35 23.24 36.64
C LYS A 602 -3.13 22.40 37.06
N ARG A 603 -2.24 22.06 36.12
CA ARG A 603 -1.03 21.24 36.33
C ARG A 603 -1.33 19.88 36.98
N THR A 604 -2.44 19.26 36.60
CA THR A 604 -2.86 17.94 37.08
C THR A 604 -3.30 17.06 35.91
N ASN A 605 -3.47 15.77 36.17
CA ASN A 605 -4.04 14.83 35.19
C ASN A 605 -5.57 14.89 35.22
N LYS A 606 -6.22 14.68 34.08
CA LYS A 606 -7.70 14.71 33.97
C LYS A 606 -8.38 13.76 34.96
N GLU A 607 -7.80 12.58 35.19
CA GLU A 607 -8.32 11.58 36.14
C GLU A 607 -8.33 12.05 37.62
N ASN A 608 -7.63 13.13 37.94
CA ASN A 608 -7.54 13.67 39.30
C ASN A 608 -8.43 14.89 39.56
N ILE A 609 -9.14 15.38 38.53
CA ILE A 609 -9.91 16.63 38.60
C ILE A 609 -11.34 16.42 38.12
N ALA A 610 -12.30 16.69 39.01
CA ALA A 610 -13.72 16.68 38.67
C ALA A 610 -14.11 18.02 38.03
N VAL A 611 -14.84 17.94 36.91
CA VAL A 611 -15.18 19.12 36.09
C VAL A 611 -16.66 19.20 35.78
N VAL A 612 -17.11 20.43 35.54
CA VAL A 612 -18.40 20.74 34.93
C VAL A 612 -18.16 21.47 33.61
N ILE A 613 -18.85 21.05 32.56
CA ILE A 613 -18.82 21.67 31.24
C ILE A 613 -20.24 22.12 30.91
N GLU A 614 -20.42 23.37 30.55
CA GLU A 614 -21.72 23.98 30.26
C GLU A 614 -21.78 24.56 28.84
N ASN A 615 -22.97 24.48 28.24
CA ASN A 615 -23.30 25.05 26.94
C ASN A 615 -22.31 24.66 25.84
N CYS A 616 -21.89 23.40 25.81
CA CYS A 616 -20.99 22.88 24.79
C CYS A 616 -21.74 22.80 23.46
N ARG A 617 -21.35 23.59 22.47
CA ARG A 617 -21.93 23.63 21.12
C ARG A 617 -20.94 23.09 20.10
N PHE A 618 -21.38 22.13 19.30
CA PHE A 618 -20.62 21.55 18.19
C PHE A 618 -21.06 22.24 16.90
N ILE A 619 -20.21 23.13 16.40
CA ILE A 619 -20.50 23.97 15.23
C ILE A 619 -20.36 23.16 13.94
N ARG A 620 -19.36 22.26 13.91
CA ARG A 620 -19.05 21.45 12.73
C ARG A 620 -18.52 20.08 13.13
N ALA A 621 -18.94 19.03 12.42
CA ALA A 621 -18.36 17.68 12.55
C ALA A 621 -17.06 17.57 11.75
N THR A 622 -16.02 16.98 12.34
CA THR A 622 -14.72 16.77 11.70
C THR A 622 -14.65 15.38 11.11
N THR A 623 -14.12 15.24 9.88
CA THR A 623 -13.99 13.96 9.17
C THR A 623 -12.58 13.38 9.33
N LEU A 624 -12.48 12.10 9.64
CA LEU A 624 -11.24 11.36 9.89
C LEU A 624 -10.66 10.77 8.59
N ASN A 625 -9.93 11.57 7.81
CA ASN A 625 -9.28 11.07 6.57
C ASN A 625 -7.76 11.08 6.65
N GLU A 626 -7.18 11.98 7.44
CA GLU A 626 -5.75 12.23 7.53
C GLU A 626 -5.35 12.70 8.94
N LYS A 627 -4.11 13.16 9.11
CA LYS A 627 -3.67 13.79 10.37
C LYS A 627 -4.52 15.05 10.61
N ILE A 628 -5.12 15.15 11.79
CA ILE A 628 -5.90 16.33 12.19
C ILE A 628 -5.22 16.98 13.38
N ASP A 629 -5.01 18.29 13.27
CA ASP A 629 -4.45 19.11 14.33
C ASP A 629 -5.55 19.98 14.96
N PHE A 630 -5.86 19.69 16.22
CA PHE A 630 -6.79 20.49 17.01
C PHE A 630 -6.03 21.40 17.95
N THR A 631 -6.53 22.62 18.13
CA THR A 631 -6.05 23.57 19.13
C THR A 631 -7.18 23.89 20.08
N VAL A 632 -7.02 23.54 21.36
CA VAL A 632 -7.97 23.85 22.42
C VAL A 632 -7.48 25.10 23.15
N GLY A 633 -8.24 26.19 23.08
CA GLY A 633 -8.02 27.41 23.83
C GLY A 633 -8.92 27.47 25.07
N ILE A 634 -8.35 27.84 26.20
CA ILE A 634 -9.04 28.04 27.48
C ILE A 634 -8.79 29.47 27.93
N HIS A 635 -9.81 30.30 27.82
CA HIS A 635 -9.76 31.71 28.18
C HIS A 635 -10.39 31.88 29.56
N LYS A 636 -9.63 32.45 30.51
CA LYS A 636 -10.16 32.80 31.83
C LYS A 636 -11.10 34.00 31.67
N ASP A 637 -12.39 33.79 31.93
CA ASP A 637 -13.33 34.88 32.10
C ASP A 637 -13.06 35.62 33.42
N LEU A 638 -13.52 36.87 33.54
CA LEU A 638 -13.41 37.69 34.76
C LEU A 638 -13.80 36.87 36.01
N GLU A 639 -13.06 37.03 37.12
CA GLU A 639 -13.14 36.21 38.36
C GLU A 639 -14.55 35.98 38.95
N ILE A 640 -15.56 36.72 38.50
CA ILE A 640 -16.97 36.63 38.90
C ILE A 640 -17.63 35.35 38.36
N LEU A 641 -17.21 34.86 37.19
CA LEU A 641 -17.75 33.64 36.59
C LEU A 641 -16.75 32.50 36.84
N LYS A 642 -17.06 31.58 37.76
CA LYS A 642 -16.21 30.42 38.14
C LYS A 642 -15.88 29.44 36.99
N LEU A 643 -16.34 29.72 35.76
CA LEU A 643 -16.15 28.91 34.56
C LEU A 643 -15.27 29.65 33.55
N SER A 644 -14.33 28.94 32.94
CA SER A 644 -13.50 29.42 31.83
C SER A 644 -14.16 29.13 30.48
N SER A 645 -14.10 30.09 29.56
CA SER A 645 -14.56 29.90 28.19
C SER A 645 -13.59 29.00 27.42
N VAL A 646 -14.14 28.03 26.67
CA VAL A 646 -13.36 27.07 25.88
C VAL A 646 -13.72 27.18 24.42
N GLU A 647 -12.69 27.09 23.59
CA GLU A 647 -12.81 26.98 22.15
C GLU A 647 -11.92 25.85 21.62
N VAL A 648 -12.47 24.98 20.76
CA VAL A 648 -11.68 23.99 20.02
C VAL A 648 -11.64 24.43 18.57
N ASN A 649 -10.43 24.56 18.03
CA ASN A 649 -10.14 25.02 16.69
C ASN A 649 -9.51 23.90 15.85
N GLU A 650 -9.91 23.79 14.57
CA GLU A 650 -9.32 22.91 13.56
C GLU A 650 -8.93 23.77 12.35
N GLY A 651 -7.65 23.75 11.95
CA GLY A 651 -7.17 24.57 10.82
C GLY A 651 -7.37 26.08 11.00
N GLY A 652 -7.50 26.55 12.25
CA GLY A 652 -7.79 27.96 12.59
C GLY A 652 -9.28 28.33 12.65
N ALA A 653 -10.19 27.40 12.35
CA ALA A 653 -11.64 27.62 12.46
C ALA A 653 -12.20 26.99 13.75
N SER A 654 -13.10 27.70 14.43
CA SER A 654 -13.79 27.25 15.64
C SER A 654 -14.83 26.17 15.30
N ILE A 655 -14.64 24.99 15.89
CA ILE A 655 -15.53 23.84 15.70
C ILE A 655 -16.33 23.50 16.94
N VAL A 656 -15.85 23.86 18.13
CA VAL A 656 -16.57 23.67 19.40
C VAL A 656 -16.40 24.90 20.28
N SER A 657 -17.48 25.32 20.93
CA SER A 657 -17.47 26.36 21.94
C SER A 657 -18.18 25.89 23.21
N GLY A 658 -17.76 26.37 24.37
CA GLY A 658 -18.41 26.02 25.64
C GLY A 658 -17.76 26.70 26.84
N LYS A 659 -18.13 26.27 28.04
CA LYS A 659 -17.51 26.73 29.30
C LYS A 659 -17.13 25.54 30.16
N ILE A 660 -15.96 25.58 30.82
CA ILE A 660 -15.48 24.53 31.73
C ILE A 660 -15.05 25.12 33.07
N GLY A 661 -15.30 24.40 34.16
CA GLY A 661 -14.80 24.77 35.48
C GLY A 661 -14.64 23.57 36.41
N LEU A 662 -14.15 23.87 37.62
CA LEU A 662 -14.06 22.89 38.69
C LEU A 662 -15.44 22.55 39.23
N LEU A 663 -15.68 21.27 39.51
CA LEU A 663 -16.88 20.83 40.22
C LEU A 663 -16.73 21.17 41.71
N GLU A 664 -17.48 22.16 42.21
CA GLU A 664 -17.42 22.56 43.62
C GLU A 664 -18.17 21.58 44.55
N ASN A 665 -17.72 21.48 45.81
CA ASN A 665 -18.38 20.63 46.81
C ASN A 665 -19.77 21.13 47.22
N ASP A 666 -20.05 22.42 47.01
CA ASP A 666 -21.26 23.14 47.42
C ASP A 666 -22.34 23.22 46.32
N ASP A 667 -22.16 22.51 45.19
CA ASP A 667 -23.24 22.28 44.23
C ASP A 667 -24.32 21.46 44.95
N LYS A 668 -25.30 22.18 45.52
CA LYS A 668 -26.46 21.71 46.30
C LYS A 668 -27.33 20.65 45.60
N VAL A 669 -26.92 20.18 44.43
CA VAL A 669 -27.50 19.07 43.65
C VAL A 669 -26.93 17.70 44.07
N ARG A 670 -25.91 17.65 44.95
CA ARG A 670 -25.28 16.39 45.42
C ARG A 670 -26.16 15.43 46.25
N GLN A 671 -27.46 15.68 46.43
CA GLN A 671 -28.43 14.72 46.97
C GLN A 671 -29.44 14.21 45.91
N LEU A 672 -28.96 13.80 44.73
CA LEU A 672 -29.74 12.95 43.80
C LEU A 672 -29.50 11.45 44.07
N SER A 673 -29.29 11.09 45.33
CA SER A 673 -29.40 9.71 45.84
C SER A 673 -30.86 9.25 45.96
N ASN A 674 -31.82 10.15 45.74
CA ASN A 674 -33.26 9.91 45.83
C ASN A 674 -34.00 10.21 44.50
N LEU A 675 -33.40 9.93 43.33
CA LEU A 675 -34.22 9.87 42.11
C LEU A 675 -35.16 8.67 42.26
N PRO A 676 -36.48 8.83 42.03
CA PRO A 676 -37.45 7.80 42.33
C PRO A 676 -37.08 6.51 41.61
N SER A 677 -37.06 5.40 42.35
CA SER A 677 -37.15 4.05 41.79
C SER A 677 -38.58 3.77 41.29
N GLU A 678 -39.29 4.77 40.77
CA GLU A 678 -40.67 4.63 40.35
C GLU A 678 -40.79 3.76 39.10
N GLU A 679 -41.95 3.12 39.00
CA GLU A 679 -42.27 1.94 38.21
C GLU A 679 -41.69 1.98 36.80
N ARG A 680 -40.47 1.46 36.69
CA ARG A 680 -39.85 1.12 35.40
C ARG A 680 -40.85 0.26 34.64
N ASN A 681 -41.14 0.65 33.40
CA ASN A 681 -42.15 -0.01 32.61
C ASN A 681 -41.79 -1.50 32.44
N ARG A 682 -42.35 -2.38 33.29
CA ARG A 682 -42.07 -3.83 33.28
C ARG A 682 -42.48 -4.51 31.97
N GLN A 683 -43.16 -3.78 31.09
CA GLN A 683 -43.56 -4.21 29.75
C GLN A 683 -42.52 -3.85 28.67
N ALA A 684 -41.50 -3.04 28.97
CA ALA A 684 -40.45 -2.71 27.99
C ALA A 684 -39.61 -3.94 27.68
N ILE A 685 -39.47 -4.25 26.39
CA ILE A 685 -38.74 -5.43 25.92
C ILE A 685 -37.25 -5.12 25.96
N SER A 686 -36.44 -6.03 26.48
CA SER A 686 -34.98 -5.89 26.43
C SER A 686 -34.48 -6.19 25.02
N MET A 687 -33.73 -5.26 24.44
CA MET A 687 -33.00 -5.42 23.19
C MET A 687 -31.57 -5.87 23.51
N ASP A 688 -31.08 -6.87 22.77
CA ASP A 688 -29.65 -7.20 22.82
C ASP A 688 -28.82 -6.18 22.01
N SER A 689 -27.49 -6.31 22.06
CA SER A 689 -26.57 -5.44 21.31
C SER A 689 -26.85 -5.44 19.79
N ASN A 690 -27.17 -6.60 19.20
CA ASN A 690 -27.36 -6.71 17.76
C ASN A 690 -28.64 -6.00 17.32
N ASP A 691 -29.71 -6.13 18.09
CA ASP A 691 -30.97 -5.45 17.84
C ASP A 691 -30.82 -3.93 18.00
N PHE A 692 -30.12 -3.48 19.05
CA PHE A 692 -29.86 -2.06 19.29
C PHE A 692 -29.09 -1.42 18.12
N TYR A 693 -27.95 -2.02 17.73
CA TYR A 693 -27.14 -1.49 16.64
C TYR A 693 -27.76 -1.71 15.27
N LYS A 694 -28.62 -2.71 15.08
CA LYS A 694 -29.41 -2.88 13.86
C LYS A 694 -30.37 -1.72 13.66
N GLU A 695 -31.08 -1.31 14.71
CA GLU A 695 -31.98 -0.15 14.66
C GLU A 695 -31.20 1.14 14.35
N LEU A 696 -30.07 1.37 15.02
CA LEU A 696 -29.22 2.53 14.70
C LEU A 696 -28.64 2.48 13.28
N ARG A 697 -28.23 1.31 12.80
CA ARG A 697 -27.74 1.13 11.42
C ARG A 697 -28.81 1.45 10.37
N LEU A 698 -30.06 1.07 10.61
CA LEU A 698 -31.19 1.42 9.73
C LEU A 698 -31.45 2.94 9.68
N ARG A 699 -31.09 3.67 10.73
CA ARG A 699 -31.15 5.14 10.76
C ARG A 699 -29.94 5.82 10.09
N GLY A 700 -28.86 5.08 9.85
CA GLY A 700 -27.63 5.54 9.19
C GLY A 700 -26.37 5.56 10.08
N TYR A 701 -26.46 5.13 11.34
CA TYR A 701 -25.30 5.03 12.23
C TYR A 701 -24.63 3.66 12.08
N GLN A 702 -23.49 3.60 11.40
CA GLN A 702 -22.76 2.35 11.13
C GLN A 702 -21.62 2.12 12.12
N TYR A 703 -21.85 2.37 13.41
CA TYR A 703 -20.86 2.17 14.47
C TYR A 703 -20.18 0.80 14.38
N LYS A 704 -18.87 0.75 14.63
CA LYS A 704 -18.05 -0.47 14.63
C LYS A 704 -17.24 -0.58 15.91
N GLU A 705 -16.83 -1.81 16.22
CA GLU A 705 -15.83 -2.13 17.25
C GLU A 705 -16.03 -1.38 18.58
N SER A 706 -15.11 -0.48 18.93
CA SER A 706 -15.07 0.24 20.21
C SER A 706 -16.26 1.17 20.44
N PHE A 707 -17.04 1.50 19.39
CA PHE A 707 -18.28 2.27 19.52
C PHE A 707 -19.53 1.39 19.66
N ARG A 708 -19.37 0.06 19.71
CA ARG A 708 -20.43 -0.92 19.98
C ARG A 708 -20.31 -1.55 21.38
N LEU A 709 -20.47 -0.75 22.43
CA LEU A 709 -20.28 -1.18 23.82
C LEU A 709 -21.59 -1.45 24.58
N ILE A 710 -22.76 -1.12 24.03
CA ILE A 710 -24.05 -1.47 24.62
C ILE A 710 -24.24 -2.99 24.52
N HIS A 711 -24.29 -3.65 25.68
CA HIS A 711 -24.56 -5.07 25.81
C HIS A 711 -26.05 -5.38 25.67
N SER A 712 -26.90 -4.61 26.36
CA SER A 712 -28.36 -4.67 26.27
C SER A 712 -28.97 -3.31 26.61
N CYS A 713 -30.16 -3.04 26.09
CA CYS A 713 -30.89 -1.79 26.29
C CYS A 713 -32.40 -2.05 26.33
N SER A 714 -33.15 -1.37 27.20
CA SER A 714 -34.62 -1.43 27.15
C SER A 714 -35.16 -0.76 25.89
N SER A 715 -36.28 -1.23 25.35
CA SER A 715 -36.87 -0.72 24.10
C SER A 715 -37.28 0.77 24.15
N ASP A 716 -37.49 1.32 25.34
CA ASP A 716 -37.76 2.73 25.60
C ASP A 716 -36.47 3.56 25.88
N ALA A 717 -35.31 2.89 25.84
CA ALA A 717 -33.99 3.42 26.14
C ALA A 717 -33.85 4.06 27.54
N ALA A 718 -34.68 3.66 28.51
CA ALA A 718 -34.62 4.12 29.89
C ALA A 718 -33.44 3.52 30.68
N GLU A 719 -33.08 2.25 30.40
CA GLU A 719 -31.98 1.53 31.05
C GLU A 719 -31.15 0.77 30.01
N ALA A 720 -29.82 0.87 30.09
CA ALA A 720 -28.92 0.05 29.29
C ALA A 720 -27.72 -0.43 30.10
N TYR A 721 -27.12 -1.52 29.65
CA TYR A 721 -25.91 -2.11 30.22
C TYR A 721 -24.76 -1.87 29.23
N ILE A 722 -23.78 -1.06 29.63
CA ILE A 722 -22.69 -0.63 28.74
C ILE A 722 -21.37 -1.18 29.27
N LYS A 723 -20.59 -1.82 28.39
CA LYS A 723 -19.26 -2.33 28.71
C LYS A 723 -18.26 -1.18 28.86
N TRP A 724 -17.51 -1.16 29.95
CA TRP A 724 -16.40 -0.22 30.15
C TRP A 724 -15.08 -0.84 29.65
N THR A 725 -14.36 -0.09 28.80
CA THR A 725 -13.10 -0.52 28.17
C THR A 725 -11.89 0.34 28.57
N GLY A 726 -12.05 1.25 29.53
CA GLY A 726 -11.03 2.24 29.90
C GLY A 726 -11.00 3.48 29.00
N ASN A 727 -11.88 3.58 28.00
CA ASN A 727 -11.95 4.71 27.08
C ASN A 727 -13.21 5.56 27.32
N TRP A 728 -13.00 6.78 27.83
CA TRP A 728 -14.05 7.74 28.14
C TRP A 728 -14.84 8.20 26.91
N VAL A 729 -14.17 8.39 25.77
CA VAL A 729 -14.79 8.88 24.53
C VAL A 729 -15.85 7.89 24.06
N THR A 730 -15.47 6.62 23.96
CA THR A 730 -16.36 5.56 23.50
C THR A 730 -17.48 5.30 24.50
N PHE A 731 -17.18 5.29 25.80
CA PHE A 731 -18.20 5.03 26.82
C PHE A 731 -19.27 6.12 26.86
N MET A 732 -18.86 7.40 26.89
CA MET A 732 -19.81 8.52 26.87
C MET A 732 -20.58 8.58 25.55
N ASP A 733 -19.97 8.21 24.43
CA ASP A 733 -20.67 8.16 23.15
C ASP A 733 -21.78 7.09 23.17
N ASN A 734 -21.49 5.91 23.74
CA ASN A 734 -22.51 4.87 23.94
C ASN A 734 -23.65 5.33 24.87
N MET A 735 -23.38 6.22 25.84
CA MET A 735 -24.45 6.89 26.59
C MET A 735 -25.30 7.78 25.65
N LEU A 736 -24.67 8.61 24.81
CA LEU A 736 -25.39 9.44 23.84
C LEU A 736 -26.20 8.62 22.83
N GLN A 737 -25.72 7.45 22.43
CA GLN A 737 -26.44 6.52 21.55
C GLN A 737 -27.80 6.09 22.13
N MET A 738 -27.93 5.98 23.45
CA MET A 738 -29.23 5.71 24.10
C MET A 738 -30.24 6.84 23.85
N LYS A 739 -29.79 8.11 23.86
CA LYS A 739 -30.65 9.25 23.57
C LYS A 739 -31.21 9.20 22.15
N LEU A 740 -30.42 8.70 21.19
CA LEU A 740 -30.87 8.57 19.79
C LEU A 740 -32.06 7.61 19.65
N LEU A 741 -32.12 6.55 20.46
CA LEU A 741 -33.20 5.56 20.41
C LEU A 741 -34.53 6.09 20.96
N GLN A 742 -34.51 7.07 21.87
CA GLN A 742 -35.71 7.64 22.51
C GLN A 742 -36.70 8.28 21.52
N TYR A 743 -36.20 8.74 20.37
CA TYR A 743 -36.99 9.43 19.36
C TYR A 743 -37.48 8.46 18.30
N ASN A 744 -38.78 8.50 18.03
CA ASN A 744 -39.44 7.61 17.08
C ASN A 744 -39.33 8.12 15.64
N THR A 745 -38.11 8.19 15.11
CA THR A 745 -37.79 8.82 13.82
C THR A 745 -36.83 7.96 12.98
N ARG A 746 -36.91 8.10 11.66
CA ARG A 746 -35.95 7.52 10.69
C ARG A 746 -34.83 8.49 10.30
N GLN A 747 -34.94 9.76 10.72
CA GLN A 747 -33.95 10.76 10.44
C GLN A 747 -32.65 10.48 11.21
N LEU A 748 -31.55 10.88 10.58
CA LEU A 748 -30.21 10.78 11.13
C LEU A 748 -29.90 12.09 11.86
N PHE A 749 -29.42 12.02 13.10
CA PHE A 749 -29.12 13.19 13.94
C PHE A 749 -27.67 13.19 14.37
N LEU A 750 -27.06 14.38 14.40
CA LEU A 750 -25.76 14.60 15.03
C LEU A 750 -25.90 15.49 16.26
N PRO A 751 -25.12 15.26 17.33
CA PRO A 751 -25.10 16.17 18.47
C PRO A 751 -24.56 17.54 18.05
N ILE A 752 -25.37 18.60 18.22
CA ILE A 752 -24.97 20.00 17.99
C ILE A 752 -24.83 20.77 19.29
N GLY A 753 -25.34 20.24 20.41
CA GLY A 753 -25.13 20.84 21.71
C GLY A 753 -25.40 19.91 22.88
N LEU A 754 -24.69 20.16 23.98
CA LEU A 754 -24.92 19.58 25.30
C LEU A 754 -24.98 20.72 26.32
N GLN A 755 -26.11 20.84 27.03
CA GLN A 755 -26.32 21.93 27.97
C GLN A 755 -25.41 21.84 29.19
N ARG A 756 -25.28 20.65 29.78
CA ARG A 756 -24.42 20.45 30.96
C ARG A 756 -23.88 19.02 31.03
N ILE A 757 -22.59 18.91 31.32
CA ILE A 757 -21.84 17.65 31.46
C ILE A 757 -21.06 17.71 32.77
N ILE A 758 -21.20 16.69 33.61
CA ILE A 758 -20.42 16.53 34.84
C ILE A 758 -19.59 15.26 34.72
N ILE A 759 -18.30 15.39 35.04
CA ILE A 759 -17.37 14.26 35.05
C ILE A 759 -16.61 14.26 36.39
N ASP A 760 -16.93 13.29 37.24
CA ASP A 760 -16.20 12.97 38.47
C ASP A 760 -15.46 11.63 38.27
N PRO A 761 -14.17 11.65 37.87
CA PRO A 761 -13.43 10.45 37.50
C PRO A 761 -13.28 9.47 38.66
N LYS A 762 -13.07 9.97 39.89
CA LYS A 762 -12.86 9.14 41.07
C LYS A 762 -14.12 8.35 41.40
N LYS A 763 -15.27 9.04 41.47
CA LYS A 763 -16.55 8.38 41.72
C LYS A 763 -16.94 7.40 40.61
N HIS A 764 -16.66 7.74 39.35
CA HIS A 764 -16.99 6.85 38.24
C HIS A 764 -16.13 5.59 38.26
N LEU A 765 -14.82 5.70 38.49
CA LEU A 765 -13.94 4.53 38.58
C LEU A 765 -14.27 3.66 39.81
N GLU A 766 -14.56 4.26 40.97
CA GLU A 766 -15.05 3.52 42.15
C GLU A 766 -16.33 2.73 41.84
N TYR A 767 -17.28 3.37 41.14
CA TYR A 767 -18.53 2.73 40.72
C TYR A 767 -18.30 1.62 39.69
N VAL A 768 -17.42 1.80 38.71
CA VAL A 768 -17.13 0.79 37.69
C VAL A 768 -16.40 -0.40 38.30
N ASN A 769 -15.44 -0.15 39.19
CA ASN A 769 -14.64 -1.18 39.86
C ASN A 769 -15.49 -2.09 40.76
N SER A 770 -16.68 -1.66 41.20
CA SER A 770 -17.57 -2.53 41.98
C SER A 770 -18.19 -3.68 41.17
N PHE A 771 -18.04 -3.70 39.85
CA PHE A 771 -18.60 -4.73 38.95
C PHE A 771 -17.58 -5.80 38.48
N GLY A 772 -16.33 -5.78 38.98
CA GLY A 772 -15.32 -6.82 38.72
C GLY A 772 -14.51 -6.65 37.43
N GLU A 773 -13.88 -7.74 36.97
CA GLU A 773 -13.06 -7.75 35.74
C GLU A 773 -13.96 -7.73 34.49
N ASN A 774 -13.71 -6.80 33.56
CA ASN A 774 -14.55 -6.47 32.39
C ASN A 774 -15.96 -5.95 32.75
N PRO A 775 -16.06 -4.82 33.47
CA PRO A 775 -17.31 -4.35 34.03
C PRO A 775 -18.31 -3.93 32.93
N VAL A 776 -19.52 -4.47 33.02
CA VAL A 776 -20.70 -4.03 32.28
C VAL A 776 -21.60 -3.30 33.27
N VAL A 777 -21.73 -1.99 33.11
CA VAL A 777 -22.36 -1.13 34.11
C VAL A 777 -23.72 -0.63 33.63
N PRO A 778 -24.71 -0.49 34.53
CA PRO A 778 -26.01 0.04 34.17
C PRO A 778 -25.93 1.56 34.02
N VAL A 779 -26.57 2.05 32.97
CA VAL A 779 -26.70 3.45 32.57
C VAL A 779 -28.18 3.79 32.52
N TYR A 780 -28.54 4.91 33.15
CA TYR A 780 -29.93 5.32 33.33
C TYR A 780 -30.22 6.61 32.59
N ASN A 781 -31.34 6.63 31.89
CA ASN A 781 -31.75 7.72 31.02
C ASN A 781 -33.15 8.20 31.41
N TYR A 782 -33.21 9.38 32.01
CA TYR A 782 -34.44 10.00 32.49
C TYR A 782 -34.96 10.95 31.41
N LYS A 783 -35.91 10.45 30.62
CA LYS A 783 -36.46 11.17 29.46
C LYS A 783 -37.08 12.52 29.86
N GLU A 784 -37.88 12.54 30.91
CA GLU A 784 -38.60 13.74 31.40
C GLU A 784 -37.66 14.82 31.91
N LEU A 785 -36.52 14.43 32.48
CA LEU A 785 -35.48 15.35 32.95
C LEU A 785 -34.46 15.71 31.86
N GLY A 786 -34.54 15.09 30.68
CA GLY A 786 -33.53 15.26 29.63
C GLY A 786 -32.13 14.79 30.04
N LEU A 787 -32.03 13.84 30.98
CA LEU A 787 -30.80 13.49 31.71
C LEU A 787 -30.34 12.06 31.41
N ILE A 788 -29.04 11.81 31.32
CA ILE A 788 -28.44 10.46 31.31
C ILE A 788 -27.28 10.39 32.29
N ARG A 789 -27.18 9.28 33.04
CA ARG A 789 -26.27 9.15 34.17
C ARG A 789 -25.68 7.75 34.29
N CYS A 790 -24.40 7.70 34.67
CA CYS A 790 -23.71 6.48 35.09
C CYS A 790 -22.53 6.79 36.02
N GLY A 791 -22.56 6.28 37.26
CA GLY A 791 -21.51 6.54 38.25
C GLY A 791 -21.29 8.04 38.47
N GLY A 792 -20.06 8.50 38.19
CA GLY A 792 -19.65 9.91 38.25
C GLY A 792 -19.87 10.73 36.97
N ILE A 793 -20.58 10.20 35.95
CA ILE A 793 -20.87 10.90 34.69
C ILE A 793 -22.35 11.30 34.65
N GLU A 794 -22.61 12.56 34.31
CA GLU A 794 -23.95 13.10 34.07
C GLU A 794 -23.94 13.95 32.79
N ILE A 795 -24.91 13.72 31.90
CA ILE A 795 -25.07 14.49 30.66
C ILE A 795 -26.54 14.92 30.54
N SER A 796 -26.77 16.21 30.31
CA SER A 796 -28.12 16.78 30.19
C SER A 796 -28.25 17.78 29.04
N GLY A 797 -29.48 17.96 28.55
CA GLY A 797 -29.80 18.91 27.49
C GLY A 797 -29.14 18.56 26.16
N PHE A 798 -29.37 17.34 25.68
CA PHE A 798 -28.94 16.89 24.35
C PHE A 798 -29.72 17.63 23.26
N ILE A 799 -29.01 18.27 22.35
CA ILE A 799 -29.58 18.95 21.17
C ILE A 799 -28.96 18.31 19.93
N GLY A 800 -29.81 17.74 19.07
CA GLY A 800 -29.41 17.15 17.80
C GLY A 800 -29.96 17.94 16.60
N SER A 801 -29.22 17.96 15.48
CA SER A 801 -29.75 18.41 14.19
C SER A 801 -29.78 17.26 13.20
N SER A 802 -30.77 17.25 12.30
CA SER A 802 -30.84 16.25 11.26
C SER A 802 -29.71 16.45 10.24
N LEU A 803 -29.09 15.36 9.78
CA LEU A 803 -28.10 15.37 8.71
C LEU A 803 -28.71 14.80 7.42
N SER A 804 -28.52 15.48 6.30
CA SER A 804 -28.90 14.98 4.98
C SER A 804 -28.04 13.78 4.59
N ARG A 805 -28.71 12.67 4.25
CA ARG A 805 -28.06 11.42 3.84
C ARG A 805 -27.32 11.61 2.51
N ARG A 806 -26.23 10.88 2.33
CA ARG A 806 -25.59 10.75 1.02
C ARG A 806 -26.56 10.18 -0.01
N ARG A 807 -26.40 10.61 -1.26
CA ARG A 807 -27.04 9.95 -2.41
C ARG A 807 -26.50 8.53 -2.47
N GLU A 808 -27.37 7.56 -2.21
CA GLU A 808 -27.07 6.17 -2.50
C GLU A 808 -26.87 6.00 -4.01
N ILE A 809 -26.05 5.03 -4.41
CA ILE A 809 -25.96 4.62 -5.81
C ILE A 809 -27.34 4.05 -6.17
N SER A 810 -28.03 4.68 -7.12
CA SER A 810 -29.33 4.20 -7.57
C SER A 810 -29.21 2.74 -8.03
N PRO A 811 -30.11 1.85 -7.60
CA PRO A 811 -30.12 0.48 -8.10
C PRO A 811 -30.37 0.48 -9.61
N THR A 812 -29.73 -0.43 -10.33
CA THR A 812 -30.06 -0.68 -11.74
C THR A 812 -31.42 -1.35 -11.80
N LEU A 813 -32.42 -0.66 -12.34
CA LEU A 813 -33.77 -1.19 -12.51
C LEU A 813 -33.88 -1.86 -13.88
N GLU A 814 -34.27 -3.13 -13.89
CA GLU A 814 -34.35 -3.94 -15.11
C GLU A 814 -35.75 -4.54 -15.30
N MET A 815 -36.18 -4.65 -16.56
CA MET A 815 -37.36 -5.36 -17.01
C MET A 815 -36.95 -6.61 -17.80
N ASN A 816 -37.51 -7.77 -17.45
CA ASN A 816 -37.28 -9.03 -18.15
C ASN A 816 -38.31 -9.21 -19.28
N LYS A 817 -37.87 -9.17 -20.54
CA LYS A 817 -38.75 -9.20 -21.73
C LYS A 817 -38.34 -10.31 -22.70
N PHE A 818 -39.32 -10.96 -23.35
CA PHE A 818 -39.04 -11.87 -24.45
C PHE A 818 -38.60 -11.08 -25.68
N VAL A 819 -37.43 -11.43 -26.21
CA VAL A 819 -36.83 -10.81 -27.39
C VAL A 819 -36.67 -11.88 -28.48
N PRO A 820 -37.35 -11.74 -29.63
CA PRO A 820 -37.11 -12.61 -30.78
C PRO A 820 -35.67 -12.50 -31.28
N ASN A 821 -35.08 -13.60 -31.76
CA ASN A 821 -33.75 -13.61 -32.36
C ASN A 821 -33.66 -12.69 -33.59
N GLU A 822 -34.80 -12.43 -34.24
CA GLU A 822 -34.94 -11.50 -35.36
C GLU A 822 -35.95 -10.40 -34.99
N THR A 823 -35.45 -9.18 -34.76
CA THR A 823 -36.27 -8.05 -34.26
C THR A 823 -35.71 -6.68 -34.66
N THR A 824 -36.51 -5.64 -34.48
CA THR A 824 -36.11 -4.22 -34.56
C THR A 824 -35.87 -3.67 -33.16
N THR A 825 -34.76 -2.96 -32.93
CA THR A 825 -34.36 -2.43 -31.60
C THR A 825 -33.32 -1.31 -31.76
N THR A 826 -32.99 -0.62 -30.67
CA THR A 826 -31.90 0.39 -30.67
C THR A 826 -30.53 -0.28 -30.65
N LEU A 827 -29.47 0.47 -30.99
CA LEU A 827 -28.10 -0.05 -31.02
C LEU A 827 -27.63 -0.53 -29.63
N ILE A 828 -27.89 0.25 -28.58
CA ILE A 828 -27.47 -0.08 -27.21
C ILE A 828 -28.22 -1.31 -26.66
N GLU A 829 -29.52 -1.42 -26.89
CA GLU A 829 -30.31 -2.60 -26.52
C GLU A 829 -29.82 -3.84 -27.28
N SER A 830 -29.54 -3.71 -28.58
CA SER A 830 -29.01 -4.82 -29.39
C SER A 830 -27.68 -5.33 -28.83
N ILE A 831 -26.75 -4.43 -28.48
CA ILE A 831 -25.47 -4.79 -27.85
C ILE A 831 -25.69 -5.47 -26.52
N ARG A 832 -26.58 -4.94 -25.66
CA ARG A 832 -26.95 -5.52 -24.37
C ARG A 832 -27.49 -6.95 -24.51
N ILE A 833 -28.45 -7.15 -25.42
CA ILE A 833 -29.04 -8.46 -25.70
C ILE A 833 -27.96 -9.44 -26.18
N ASN A 834 -27.13 -9.03 -27.14
CA ASN A 834 -26.11 -9.91 -27.71
C ASN A 834 -25.00 -10.24 -26.70
N ILE A 835 -24.55 -9.29 -25.87
CA ILE A 835 -23.60 -9.57 -24.78
C ILE A 835 -24.21 -10.53 -23.77
N GLN A 836 -25.48 -10.37 -23.39
CA GLN A 836 -26.18 -11.32 -22.52
C GLN A 836 -26.25 -12.72 -23.14
N ILE A 837 -26.52 -12.84 -24.44
CA ILE A 837 -26.51 -14.13 -25.15
C ILE A 837 -25.12 -14.75 -25.13
N VAL A 838 -24.07 -13.97 -25.42
CA VAL A 838 -22.67 -14.45 -25.41
C VAL A 838 -22.28 -14.91 -24.00
N ALA A 839 -22.54 -14.10 -22.99
CA ALA A 839 -22.34 -14.43 -21.57
C ALA A 839 -23.11 -15.69 -21.14
N GLU A 840 -24.33 -15.89 -21.65
CA GLU A 840 -25.13 -17.06 -21.31
C GLU A 840 -24.50 -18.36 -21.85
N ASN A 841 -23.89 -18.27 -23.03
CA ASN A 841 -23.29 -19.39 -23.74
C ASN A 841 -21.83 -19.66 -23.38
N ILE A 842 -21.15 -18.71 -22.73
CA ILE A 842 -19.74 -18.81 -22.33
C ILE A 842 -19.64 -18.98 -20.82
N ARG A 843 -19.01 -20.07 -20.37
CA ARG A 843 -18.84 -20.41 -18.94
C ARG A 843 -17.70 -19.64 -18.27
N SER A 844 -17.63 -18.33 -18.50
CA SER A 844 -16.60 -17.45 -17.93
C SER A 844 -17.23 -16.19 -17.36
N LEU A 845 -16.84 -15.82 -16.14
CA LEU A 845 -17.18 -14.53 -15.53
C LEU A 845 -16.39 -13.36 -16.15
N LYS A 846 -15.41 -13.67 -17.02
CA LYS A 846 -14.60 -12.70 -17.73
C LYS A 846 -14.63 -12.99 -19.23
N LEU A 847 -15.18 -12.05 -20.00
CA LEU A 847 -15.24 -12.12 -21.46
C LEU A 847 -14.08 -11.33 -22.07
N ASN A 848 -13.21 -12.00 -22.80
CA ASN A 848 -12.21 -11.35 -23.66
C ASN A 848 -12.86 -10.96 -24.99
N ILE A 849 -12.95 -9.65 -25.24
CA ILE A 849 -13.64 -9.08 -26.40
C ILE A 849 -12.64 -8.28 -27.20
N VAL A 850 -12.61 -8.52 -28.51
CA VAL A 850 -11.78 -7.76 -29.44
C VAL A 850 -12.67 -7.00 -30.42
N GLU A 851 -12.55 -5.68 -30.45
CA GLU A 851 -13.19 -4.86 -31.47
C GLU A 851 -12.18 -4.51 -32.59
N VAL A 852 -12.59 -4.71 -33.84
CA VAL A 852 -11.78 -4.41 -35.04
C VAL A 852 -12.25 -3.09 -35.65
N GLY A 853 -11.46 -2.03 -35.47
CA GLY A 853 -11.72 -0.68 -35.95
C GLY A 853 -10.93 -0.34 -37.22
N LEU A 854 -11.27 -0.99 -38.33
CA LEU A 854 -10.58 -0.84 -39.64
C LEU A 854 -11.28 0.08 -40.65
N VAL A 855 -12.56 0.38 -40.44
CA VAL A 855 -13.35 1.17 -41.38
C VAL A 855 -13.29 2.63 -40.97
N GLU A 856 -12.63 3.45 -41.78
CA GLU A 856 -12.48 4.89 -41.57
C GLU A 856 -13.87 5.55 -41.45
N GLY A 857 -14.12 6.25 -40.33
CA GLY A 857 -15.40 6.90 -40.03
C GLY A 857 -16.48 6.04 -39.34
N ALA A 858 -16.23 4.75 -39.07
CA ALA A 858 -17.17 3.92 -38.30
C ALA A 858 -17.05 4.18 -36.78
N THR A 859 -18.19 4.37 -36.09
CA THR A 859 -18.22 4.56 -34.63
C THR A 859 -17.86 3.27 -33.90
N LEU A 860 -16.88 3.30 -32.98
CA LEU A 860 -16.55 2.16 -32.13
C LEU A 860 -17.66 1.84 -31.13
N LEU A 861 -17.89 0.55 -30.88
CA LEU A 861 -18.85 0.03 -29.91
C LEU A 861 -18.26 -0.13 -28.51
N ALA A 862 -16.93 -0.11 -28.33
CA ALA A 862 -16.28 -0.28 -27.04
C ALA A 862 -16.86 0.60 -25.90
N PRO A 863 -17.15 1.91 -26.10
CA PRO A 863 -17.78 2.72 -25.05
C PRO A 863 -19.16 2.22 -24.63
N LEU A 864 -19.99 1.79 -25.58
CA LEU A 864 -21.32 1.22 -25.31
C LEU A 864 -21.22 -0.14 -24.60
N MET A 865 -20.20 -0.94 -24.95
CA MET A 865 -19.96 -2.22 -24.26
C MET A 865 -19.53 -2.00 -22.81
N VAL A 866 -18.69 -0.99 -22.53
CA VAL A 866 -18.30 -0.61 -21.15
C VAL A 866 -19.53 -0.21 -20.33
N GLU A 867 -20.44 0.59 -20.90
CA GLU A 867 -21.71 0.95 -20.27
C GLU A 867 -22.56 -0.28 -19.96
N VAL A 868 -22.70 -1.20 -20.91
CA VAL A 868 -23.45 -2.46 -20.70
C VAL A 868 -22.82 -3.33 -19.60
N PHE A 869 -21.49 -3.42 -19.51
CA PHE A 869 -20.83 -4.19 -18.44
C PHE A 869 -20.97 -3.53 -17.08
N ALA A 870 -21.05 -2.20 -17.00
CA ALA A 870 -21.30 -1.50 -15.74
C ALA A 870 -22.67 -1.86 -15.13
N ASP A 871 -23.65 -2.16 -15.98
CA ASP A 871 -24.99 -2.56 -15.56
C ASP A 871 -25.11 -4.06 -15.23
N ILE A 872 -24.14 -4.91 -15.62
CA ILE A 872 -24.18 -6.37 -15.42
C ILE A 872 -23.19 -6.78 -14.31
N PRO A 873 -23.64 -6.93 -13.04
CA PRO A 873 -22.73 -7.02 -11.88
C PRO A 873 -21.90 -8.31 -11.79
N GLN A 874 -22.29 -9.38 -12.49
CA GLN A 874 -21.66 -10.71 -12.36
C GLN A 874 -20.60 -10.99 -13.45
N ILE A 875 -20.48 -10.14 -14.46
CA ILE A 875 -19.66 -10.41 -15.65
C ILE A 875 -18.77 -9.20 -15.95
N SER A 876 -17.49 -9.45 -16.17
CA SER A 876 -16.52 -8.43 -16.56
C SER A 876 -16.11 -8.59 -18.02
N GLY A 877 -16.02 -7.49 -18.75
CA GLY A 877 -15.48 -7.44 -20.11
C GLY A 877 -14.04 -6.97 -20.12
N ASN A 878 -13.12 -7.77 -20.67
CA ASN A 878 -11.79 -7.31 -21.06
C ASN A 878 -11.84 -6.91 -22.53
N ILE A 879 -12.03 -5.62 -22.78
CA ILE A 879 -12.24 -5.07 -24.12
C ILE A 879 -10.91 -4.57 -24.68
N LYS A 880 -10.54 -5.08 -25.86
CA LYS A 880 -9.38 -4.68 -26.63
C LYS A 880 -9.82 -4.13 -27.98
N VAL A 881 -9.41 -2.93 -28.35
CA VAL A 881 -9.67 -2.33 -29.66
C VAL A 881 -8.41 -2.44 -30.51
N LEU A 882 -8.55 -3.07 -31.68
CA LEU A 882 -7.50 -3.19 -32.68
C LEU A 882 -7.79 -2.21 -33.82
N THR A 883 -6.99 -1.16 -33.94
CA THR A 883 -7.16 -0.10 -34.94
C THR A 883 -5.82 0.33 -35.54
N THR A 884 -5.87 1.07 -36.63
CA THR A 884 -4.71 1.74 -37.25
C THR A 884 -4.51 3.17 -36.73
N GLU A 885 -5.49 3.72 -36.00
CA GLU A 885 -5.43 5.07 -35.42
C GLU A 885 -4.97 5.08 -33.96
N ILE A 886 -4.23 6.11 -33.54
CA ILE A 886 -3.80 6.26 -32.15
C ILE A 886 -4.91 6.97 -31.36
N MET A 887 -5.54 6.26 -30.42
CA MET A 887 -6.57 6.82 -29.56
C MET A 887 -6.51 6.25 -28.13
N GLN A 888 -7.08 6.97 -27.16
CA GLN A 888 -7.27 6.50 -25.78
C GLN A 888 -8.75 6.42 -25.45
N ILE A 889 -9.18 5.25 -24.97
CA ILE A 889 -10.54 5.00 -24.50
C ILE A 889 -10.43 4.55 -23.04
N LYS A 890 -11.23 5.15 -22.16
CA LYS A 890 -11.24 4.83 -20.73
C LYS A 890 -11.67 3.37 -20.52
N ASP A 891 -10.94 2.63 -19.68
CA ASP A 891 -11.20 1.23 -19.32
C ASP A 891 -11.13 0.21 -20.49
N VAL A 892 -10.42 0.56 -21.58
CA VAL A 892 -10.25 -0.26 -22.78
C VAL A 892 -8.78 -0.28 -23.22
N THR A 893 -8.27 -1.44 -23.66
CA THR A 893 -6.90 -1.56 -24.20
C THR A 893 -6.90 -1.28 -25.70
N VAL A 894 -6.04 -0.41 -26.21
CA VAL A 894 -5.96 -0.08 -27.64
C VAL A 894 -4.61 -0.52 -28.20
N ASP A 895 -4.63 -1.34 -29.25
CA ASP A 895 -3.45 -1.93 -29.88
C ASP A 895 -3.55 -1.90 -31.43
N ASN A 896 -2.44 -2.21 -32.10
CA ASN A 896 -2.35 -2.18 -33.56
C ASN A 896 -3.04 -3.40 -34.20
N TYR A 897 -3.79 -3.19 -35.29
CA TYR A 897 -4.47 -4.25 -36.06
C TYR A 897 -3.61 -5.45 -36.45
N SER A 898 -2.30 -5.26 -36.71
CA SER A 898 -1.37 -6.35 -37.05
C SER A 898 -1.32 -7.50 -36.02
N GLN A 899 -1.84 -7.28 -34.80
CA GLN A 899 -1.93 -8.28 -33.75
C GLN A 899 -3.15 -9.21 -33.85
N LEU A 900 -4.16 -8.97 -34.70
CA LEU A 900 -5.35 -9.85 -34.76
C LEU A 900 -4.99 -11.32 -35.04
N SER A 901 -3.99 -11.54 -35.90
CA SER A 901 -3.47 -12.89 -36.21
C SER A 901 -2.69 -13.56 -35.06
N SER A 902 -2.30 -12.80 -34.04
CA SER A 902 -1.57 -13.29 -32.86
C SER A 902 -2.48 -13.53 -31.64
N GLU A 903 -3.73 -13.05 -31.70
CA GLU A 903 -4.71 -13.28 -30.63
C GLU A 903 -5.18 -14.74 -30.65
N THR A 904 -5.15 -15.40 -29.48
CA THR A 904 -5.46 -16.83 -29.34
C THR A 904 -6.27 -17.11 -28.06
N ASP A 905 -7.30 -16.30 -27.75
CA ASP A 905 -8.17 -16.55 -26.58
C ASP A 905 -9.49 -15.73 -26.59
N CYS A 906 -10.00 -15.34 -27.76
CA CYS A 906 -11.12 -14.39 -27.86
C CYS A 906 -12.48 -15.08 -27.71
N HIS A 907 -13.38 -14.46 -26.94
CA HIS A 907 -14.75 -14.94 -26.73
C HIS A 907 -15.75 -14.30 -27.69
N LEU A 908 -15.56 -13.01 -27.96
CA LEU A 908 -16.38 -12.22 -28.89
C LEU A 908 -15.47 -11.31 -29.71
N ILE A 909 -15.68 -11.29 -31.03
CA ILE A 909 -15.08 -10.31 -31.92
C ILE A 909 -16.16 -9.40 -32.46
N VAL A 910 -15.94 -8.09 -32.40
CA VAL A 910 -16.91 -7.07 -32.79
C VAL A 910 -16.32 -6.20 -33.90
N GLY A 911 -17.12 -5.77 -34.87
CA GLY A 911 -16.66 -4.78 -35.84
C GLY A 911 -17.63 -4.57 -36.99
N THR A 912 -17.23 -3.71 -37.91
CA THR A 912 -18.07 -3.29 -39.05
C THR A 912 -17.66 -4.01 -40.32
N ASN A 913 -18.64 -4.50 -41.09
CA ASN A 913 -18.47 -5.21 -42.35
C ASN A 913 -17.57 -6.46 -42.27
N ILE A 914 -17.50 -7.14 -41.12
CA ILE A 914 -16.67 -8.33 -40.94
C ILE A 914 -17.13 -9.45 -41.87
N LEU A 915 -18.45 -9.64 -42.07
CA LEU A 915 -18.98 -10.73 -42.89
C LEU A 915 -18.72 -10.51 -44.39
N LYS A 916 -18.65 -9.24 -44.82
CA LYS A 916 -18.26 -8.88 -46.21
C LYS A 916 -16.79 -9.15 -46.50
N GLN A 917 -15.90 -9.04 -45.51
CA GLN A 917 -14.46 -9.12 -45.70
C GLN A 917 -13.91 -10.52 -45.41
N HIS A 918 -13.61 -11.29 -46.47
CA HIS A 918 -13.17 -12.68 -46.34
C HIS A 918 -11.93 -12.88 -45.44
N ASN A 919 -10.89 -12.07 -45.61
CA ASN A 919 -9.64 -12.20 -44.83
C ASN A 919 -9.87 -11.87 -43.35
N THR A 920 -10.57 -10.77 -43.06
CA THR A 920 -10.91 -10.34 -41.70
C THR A 920 -11.77 -11.38 -40.98
N LEU A 921 -12.73 -11.99 -41.69
CA LEU A 921 -13.55 -13.08 -41.16
C LEU A 921 -12.72 -14.34 -40.84
N GLN A 922 -11.78 -14.72 -41.71
CA GLN A 922 -10.90 -15.87 -41.44
C GLN A 922 -10.00 -15.64 -40.21
N ASP A 923 -9.41 -14.45 -40.09
CA ASP A 923 -8.56 -14.10 -38.95
C ASP A 923 -9.37 -14.01 -37.65
N ALA A 924 -10.59 -13.46 -37.71
CA ALA A 924 -11.53 -13.47 -36.60
C ALA A 924 -11.87 -14.92 -36.15
N ILE A 925 -12.19 -15.83 -37.07
CA ILE A 925 -12.51 -17.23 -36.76
C ILE A 925 -11.31 -17.99 -36.15
N ARG A 926 -10.07 -17.62 -36.50
CA ARG A 926 -8.84 -18.18 -35.92
C ARG A 926 -8.57 -17.67 -34.50
N ALA A 927 -8.84 -16.40 -34.23
CA ALA A 927 -8.65 -15.79 -32.91
C ALA A 927 -9.69 -16.22 -31.87
N LEU A 928 -10.89 -16.64 -32.33
CA LEU A 928 -11.97 -17.12 -31.45
C LEU A 928 -11.67 -18.48 -30.82
N LYS A 929 -12.01 -18.60 -29.53
CA LYS A 929 -12.14 -19.88 -28.84
C LYS A 929 -13.15 -20.80 -29.50
N GLU A 930 -13.07 -22.09 -29.16
CA GLU A 930 -14.15 -23.03 -29.42
C GLU A 930 -15.45 -22.47 -28.79
N ASN A 931 -16.52 -22.40 -29.59
CA ASN A 931 -17.80 -21.75 -29.24
C ASN A 931 -17.80 -20.21 -29.14
N GLY A 932 -16.77 -19.52 -29.62
CA GLY A 932 -16.74 -18.06 -29.70
C GLY A 932 -17.71 -17.45 -30.73
N PHE A 933 -17.94 -16.14 -30.60
CA PHE A 933 -18.93 -15.39 -31.40
C PHE A 933 -18.29 -14.24 -32.19
N VAL A 934 -18.89 -13.88 -33.32
CA VAL A 934 -18.61 -12.63 -34.03
C VAL A 934 -19.89 -11.79 -34.06
N LEU A 935 -19.81 -10.54 -33.65
CA LEU A 935 -20.86 -9.53 -33.82
C LEU A 935 -20.45 -8.58 -34.94
N SER A 936 -21.07 -8.72 -36.11
CA SER A 936 -20.80 -7.87 -37.27
C SER A 936 -21.92 -6.85 -37.48
N ARG A 937 -21.53 -5.61 -37.77
CA ARG A 937 -22.44 -4.54 -38.21
C ARG A 937 -22.40 -4.46 -39.73
N GLU A 938 -23.56 -4.55 -40.36
CA GLU A 938 -23.70 -4.61 -41.81
C GLU A 938 -24.79 -3.63 -42.28
N ASP A 939 -24.75 -3.25 -43.56
CA ASP A 939 -25.75 -2.35 -44.16
C ASP A 939 -27.16 -2.97 -44.15
N LEU A 940 -28.20 -2.13 -44.19
CA LEU A 940 -29.60 -2.58 -44.11
C LEU A 940 -30.01 -3.55 -45.24
N ASP A 941 -29.41 -3.42 -46.42
CA ASP A 941 -29.62 -4.26 -47.60
C ASP A 941 -28.74 -5.52 -47.62
N PHE A 942 -27.86 -5.69 -46.62
CA PHE A 942 -26.99 -6.85 -46.53
C PHE A 942 -27.77 -8.16 -46.33
N ASP A 943 -27.44 -9.15 -47.17
CA ASP A 943 -27.99 -10.50 -47.13
C ASP A 943 -26.83 -11.53 -47.12
N PRO A 944 -26.60 -12.22 -46.00
CA PRO A 944 -25.49 -13.17 -45.86
C PRO A 944 -25.65 -14.41 -46.77
N LEU A 945 -26.86 -14.74 -47.23
CA LEU A 945 -27.10 -15.89 -48.11
C LEU A 945 -26.54 -15.70 -49.53
N LYS A 946 -26.22 -14.45 -49.91
CA LYS A 946 -25.64 -14.11 -51.22
C LYS A 946 -24.12 -14.27 -51.28
N LEU A 947 -23.44 -14.60 -50.17
CA LEU A 947 -21.99 -14.69 -50.10
C LEU A 947 -21.51 -16.15 -50.00
N GLU A 948 -20.84 -16.64 -51.03
CA GLU A 948 -20.31 -18.02 -51.08
C GLU A 948 -19.32 -18.31 -49.94
N HIS A 949 -18.46 -17.35 -49.58
CA HIS A 949 -17.46 -17.54 -48.53
C HIS A 949 -18.03 -17.61 -47.12
N VAL A 950 -19.22 -17.04 -46.89
CA VAL A 950 -19.94 -17.16 -45.61
C VAL A 950 -20.49 -18.59 -45.48
N ASN A 951 -21.05 -19.15 -46.56
CA ASN A 951 -21.57 -20.53 -46.59
C ASN A 951 -20.48 -21.60 -46.40
N VAL A 952 -19.24 -21.34 -46.84
CA VAL A 952 -18.11 -22.29 -46.70
C VAL A 952 -17.39 -22.17 -45.35
N SER A 953 -17.57 -21.07 -44.63
CA SER A 953 -16.83 -20.76 -43.39
C SER A 953 -17.33 -21.48 -42.12
N GLY A 954 -18.43 -22.24 -42.20
CA GLY A 954 -18.97 -23.00 -41.07
C GLY A 954 -19.42 -22.11 -39.92
N ILE A 955 -20.13 -21.01 -40.19
CA ILE A 955 -20.70 -20.10 -39.18
C ILE A 955 -22.23 -20.08 -39.26
N GLU A 956 -22.90 -19.97 -38.10
CA GLU A 956 -24.36 -19.93 -38.01
C GLU A 956 -24.85 -18.62 -37.38
N ALA A 957 -25.90 -18.02 -37.94
CA ALA A 957 -26.51 -16.80 -37.42
C ALA A 957 -27.43 -17.08 -36.21
N ILE A 958 -27.12 -16.43 -35.10
CA ILE A 958 -27.82 -16.54 -33.82
C ILE A 958 -28.91 -15.49 -33.74
N THR A 959 -28.55 -14.21 -33.91
CA THR A 959 -29.49 -13.09 -33.91
C THR A 959 -29.27 -12.18 -35.13
N ILE A 960 -30.36 -11.53 -35.56
CA ILE A 960 -30.38 -10.50 -36.59
C ILE A 960 -31.21 -9.34 -36.04
N HIS A 961 -30.54 -8.30 -35.56
CA HIS A 961 -31.20 -7.12 -35.02
C HIS A 961 -31.10 -5.97 -36.01
N THR A 962 -32.25 -5.43 -36.41
CA THR A 962 -32.30 -4.27 -37.31
C THR A 962 -32.45 -3.00 -36.48
N THR A 963 -31.51 -2.07 -36.63
CA THR A 963 -31.59 -0.72 -36.07
C THR A 963 -32.08 0.25 -37.15
N GLU A 964 -32.22 1.54 -36.81
CA GLU A 964 -32.58 2.57 -37.80
C GLU A 964 -31.59 2.68 -38.97
N LYS A 965 -30.30 2.35 -38.76
CA LYS A 965 -29.22 2.62 -39.72
C LYS A 965 -28.54 1.36 -40.26
N GLU A 966 -28.59 0.25 -39.55
CA GLU A 966 -27.76 -0.93 -39.82
C GLU A 966 -28.37 -2.22 -39.25
N LYS A 967 -27.87 -3.37 -39.71
CA LYS A 967 -28.19 -4.70 -39.18
C LYS A 967 -27.02 -5.25 -38.40
N LEU A 968 -27.28 -5.75 -37.20
CA LEU A 968 -26.30 -6.43 -36.36
C LEU A 968 -26.53 -7.94 -36.44
N PHE A 969 -25.49 -8.66 -36.88
CA PHE A 969 -25.47 -10.11 -36.99
C PHE A 969 -24.57 -10.69 -35.90
N LEU A 970 -25.14 -11.45 -34.97
CA LEU A 970 -24.37 -12.30 -34.07
C LEU A 970 -24.24 -13.68 -34.71
N VAL A 971 -23.04 -14.07 -35.08
CA VAL A 971 -22.73 -15.37 -35.67
C VAL A 971 -21.82 -16.19 -34.78
N ARG A 972 -21.93 -17.51 -34.86
CA ARG A 972 -21.15 -18.45 -34.07
C ARG A 972 -20.43 -19.45 -34.96
N LYS A 973 -19.23 -19.87 -34.55
CA LYS A 973 -18.47 -20.96 -35.19
C LYS A 973 -19.18 -22.31 -35.00
N SER A 974 -19.47 -23.02 -36.09
CA SER A 974 -20.15 -24.31 -36.10
C SER A 974 -19.27 -25.42 -35.49
N ALA A 975 -19.90 -26.37 -34.79
CA ALA A 975 -19.25 -27.49 -34.14
C ALA A 975 -20.02 -28.80 -34.43
N PRO A 976 -19.35 -29.96 -34.50
CA PRO A 976 -20.00 -31.24 -34.82
C PRO A 976 -21.05 -31.63 -33.78
N SER A 977 -22.17 -32.23 -34.24
CA SER A 977 -23.24 -32.71 -33.36
C SER A 977 -22.91 -34.08 -32.77
N ASN A 978 -22.91 -34.20 -31.45
CA ASN A 978 -22.75 -35.47 -30.74
C ASN A 978 -24.12 -36.02 -30.27
N GLU A 979 -24.15 -37.28 -29.85
CA GLU A 979 -25.30 -37.88 -29.15
C GLU A 979 -25.72 -36.99 -27.96
N THR A 980 -27.03 -36.78 -27.83
CA THR A 980 -27.62 -35.84 -26.87
C THR A 980 -28.70 -36.58 -26.07
N ASP A 981 -28.60 -36.58 -24.74
CA ASP A 981 -29.68 -37.05 -23.88
C ASP A 981 -30.74 -35.95 -23.73
N VAL A 982 -32.01 -36.33 -23.74
CA VAL A 982 -33.16 -35.41 -23.67
C VAL A 982 -33.99 -35.73 -22.44
N ILE A 983 -34.34 -34.71 -21.66
CA ILE A 983 -35.20 -34.84 -20.47
C ILE A 983 -36.32 -33.81 -20.55
N GLU A 984 -37.55 -34.28 -20.37
CA GLU A 984 -38.74 -33.44 -20.23
C GLU A 984 -38.85 -32.95 -18.79
N ILE A 985 -39.06 -31.64 -18.62
CA ILE A 985 -39.47 -31.05 -17.35
C ILE A 985 -40.94 -30.67 -17.50
N SER A 986 -41.82 -31.45 -16.88
CA SER A 986 -43.26 -31.21 -16.91
C SER A 986 -43.76 -30.69 -15.56
N GLU A 987 -44.60 -29.65 -15.61
CA GLU A 987 -45.42 -29.15 -14.50
C GLU A 987 -46.36 -30.24 -13.96
N THR A 988 -46.79 -31.18 -14.80
CA THR A 988 -47.70 -32.27 -14.41
C THR A 988 -47.01 -33.37 -13.60
N ASP A 989 -45.68 -33.41 -13.57
CA ASP A 989 -44.88 -34.35 -12.77
C ASP A 989 -44.68 -33.82 -11.34
N GLY A 990 -45.73 -33.92 -10.51
CA GLY A 990 -45.69 -33.52 -9.10
C GLY A 990 -44.76 -34.34 -8.20
N GLU A 991 -44.21 -35.46 -8.70
CA GLU A 991 -43.24 -36.31 -7.99
C GLU A 991 -41.79 -36.01 -8.41
N PHE A 992 -41.56 -35.10 -9.37
CA PHE A 992 -40.24 -34.73 -9.91
C PHE A 992 -39.40 -35.94 -10.38
N LYS A 993 -40.03 -36.91 -11.06
CA LYS A 993 -39.36 -38.11 -11.61
C LYS A 993 -38.22 -37.77 -12.55
N TRP A 994 -38.38 -36.71 -13.35
CA TRP A 994 -37.34 -36.18 -14.23
C TRP A 994 -36.02 -35.87 -13.50
N LEU A 995 -36.05 -35.58 -12.18
CA LEU A 995 -34.84 -35.34 -11.38
C LEU A 995 -34.03 -36.63 -11.18
N GLY A 996 -34.72 -37.78 -11.05
CA GLY A 996 -34.09 -39.09 -11.00
C GLY A 996 -33.44 -39.46 -12.32
N ASP A 997 -34.08 -39.11 -13.45
CA ASP A 997 -33.53 -39.30 -14.78
C ASP A 997 -32.31 -38.42 -15.02
N LEU A 998 -32.40 -37.15 -14.63
CA LEU A 998 -31.30 -36.19 -14.70
C LEU A 998 -30.07 -36.66 -13.92
N LYS A 999 -30.24 -37.08 -12.67
CA LYS A 999 -29.13 -37.57 -11.83
C LYS A 999 -28.42 -38.79 -12.45
N ARG A 1000 -29.14 -39.65 -13.17
CA ARG A 1000 -28.55 -40.83 -13.84
C ARG A 1000 -27.76 -40.45 -15.09
N VAL A 1001 -28.12 -39.35 -15.74
CA VAL A 1001 -27.60 -38.94 -17.05
C VAL A 1001 -26.47 -37.91 -16.93
N ILE A 1002 -26.51 -37.05 -15.91
CA ILE A 1002 -25.66 -35.86 -15.81
C ILE A 1002 -24.15 -36.16 -15.74
N ASP A 1003 -23.76 -37.25 -15.07
CA ASP A 1003 -22.36 -37.64 -14.91
C ASP A 1003 -21.78 -38.36 -16.14
N ARG A 1004 -22.64 -38.89 -17.02
CA ARG A 1004 -22.21 -39.66 -18.21
C ARG A 1004 -22.31 -38.87 -19.50
N THR A 1005 -23.24 -37.91 -19.58
CA THR A 1005 -23.54 -37.22 -20.84
C THR A 1005 -22.64 -36.00 -21.04
N LYS A 1006 -22.22 -35.80 -22.29
CA LYS A 1006 -21.51 -34.57 -22.71
C LYS A 1006 -22.48 -33.50 -23.20
N HIS A 1007 -23.69 -33.88 -23.62
CA HIS A 1007 -24.70 -32.98 -24.18
C HIS A 1007 -26.08 -33.35 -23.66
N LEU A 1008 -26.68 -32.45 -22.90
CA LEU A 1008 -27.99 -32.61 -22.28
C LEU A 1008 -28.96 -31.55 -22.81
N VAL A 1009 -30.14 -31.97 -23.20
CA VAL A 1009 -31.26 -31.08 -23.53
C VAL A 1009 -32.36 -31.24 -22.51
N LEU A 1010 -32.76 -30.13 -21.90
CA LEU A 1010 -33.94 -30.01 -21.07
C LEU A 1010 -35.03 -29.29 -21.86
N TYR A 1011 -36.25 -29.78 -21.84
CA TYR A 1011 -37.36 -29.10 -22.51
C TYR A 1011 -38.64 -29.07 -21.70
N ALA A 1012 -39.49 -28.09 -21.98
CA ALA A 1012 -40.89 -28.03 -21.58
C ALA A 1012 -41.72 -27.46 -22.73
N GLN A 1013 -42.90 -28.03 -22.98
CA GLN A 1013 -43.77 -27.65 -24.08
C GLN A 1013 -45.19 -27.39 -23.60
N ASN A 1014 -45.75 -26.23 -23.97
CA ASN A 1014 -47.12 -25.80 -23.66
C ASN A 1014 -47.47 -25.77 -22.17
N GLU A 1015 -46.47 -25.47 -21.33
CA GLU A 1015 -46.63 -25.32 -19.88
C GLU A 1015 -46.04 -23.98 -19.45
N ASP A 1016 -46.87 -23.12 -18.85
CA ASP A 1016 -46.45 -21.77 -18.49
C ASP A 1016 -45.63 -21.73 -17.19
N ASN A 1017 -45.85 -22.66 -16.25
CA ASN A 1017 -45.25 -22.66 -14.91
C ASN A 1017 -44.26 -23.81 -14.66
N ASN A 1018 -43.44 -24.15 -15.66
CA ASN A 1018 -42.48 -25.27 -15.58
C ASN A 1018 -41.18 -24.97 -14.79
N GLY A 1019 -40.85 -23.70 -14.53
CA GLY A 1019 -39.64 -23.30 -13.80
C GLY A 1019 -38.28 -23.63 -14.45
N LEU A 1020 -38.26 -24.18 -15.67
CA LEU A 1020 -37.06 -24.70 -16.35
C LEU A 1020 -35.99 -23.63 -16.55
N LEU A 1021 -36.35 -22.38 -16.88
CA LEU A 1021 -35.37 -21.31 -17.10
C LEU A 1021 -34.58 -20.96 -15.82
N GLY A 1022 -35.25 -20.95 -14.67
CA GLY A 1022 -34.61 -20.72 -13.37
C GLY A 1022 -33.71 -21.90 -12.98
N PHE A 1023 -34.20 -23.12 -13.18
CA PHE A 1023 -33.44 -24.34 -12.93
C PHE A 1023 -32.18 -24.44 -13.81
N TYR A 1024 -32.33 -24.20 -15.11
CA TYR A 1024 -31.23 -24.14 -16.08
C TYR A 1024 -30.13 -23.17 -15.64
N ASN A 1025 -30.52 -21.97 -15.16
CA ASN A 1025 -29.57 -20.95 -14.71
C ASN A 1025 -28.74 -21.37 -13.49
N CYS A 1026 -29.28 -22.22 -12.63
CA CYS A 1026 -28.54 -22.82 -11.52
C CYS A 1026 -27.66 -23.97 -12.03
N LEU A 1027 -28.25 -24.90 -12.79
CA LEU A 1027 -27.60 -26.11 -13.25
C LEU A 1027 -26.35 -25.85 -14.09
N ARG A 1028 -26.40 -24.85 -14.98
CA ARG A 1028 -25.26 -24.50 -15.85
C ARG A 1028 -24.00 -24.05 -15.11
N LYS A 1029 -24.12 -23.65 -13.84
CA LYS A 1029 -23.00 -23.25 -12.97
C LYS A 1029 -22.41 -24.42 -12.18
N GLU A 1030 -23.13 -25.53 -12.07
CA GLU A 1030 -22.75 -26.70 -11.27
C GLU A 1030 -22.20 -27.86 -12.13
N VAL A 1031 -22.71 -27.99 -13.36
CA VAL A 1031 -22.27 -29.04 -14.29
C VAL A 1031 -20.90 -28.71 -14.89
N GLY A 1032 -19.94 -29.65 -14.77
CA GLY A 1032 -18.56 -29.51 -15.25
C GLY A 1032 -18.45 -29.37 -16.76
N ASP A 1033 -18.05 -30.43 -17.47
CA ASP A 1033 -17.85 -30.39 -18.93
C ASP A 1033 -19.13 -30.67 -19.74
N THR A 1034 -20.24 -31.01 -19.09
CA THR A 1034 -21.52 -31.32 -19.75
C THR A 1034 -22.15 -30.06 -20.31
N THR A 1035 -22.39 -30.00 -21.63
CA THR A 1035 -23.12 -28.89 -22.29
C THR A 1035 -24.62 -29.07 -22.07
N VAL A 1036 -25.29 -28.07 -21.50
CA VAL A 1036 -26.73 -28.11 -21.23
C VAL A 1036 -27.45 -27.10 -22.12
N GLN A 1037 -28.49 -27.53 -22.83
CA GLN A 1037 -29.38 -26.68 -23.61
C GLN A 1037 -30.81 -26.76 -23.06
N CYS A 1038 -31.51 -25.63 -23.12
CA CYS A 1038 -32.89 -25.48 -22.67
C CYS A 1038 -33.79 -25.18 -23.87
N PHE A 1039 -34.92 -25.88 -23.98
CA PHE A 1039 -35.99 -25.64 -24.97
C PHE A 1039 -37.32 -25.34 -24.26
N LEU A 1040 -37.81 -24.12 -24.40
CA LEU A 1040 -39.11 -23.69 -23.88
C LEU A 1040 -40.03 -23.38 -25.04
N ILE A 1041 -41.11 -24.12 -25.17
CA ILE A 1041 -41.96 -24.06 -26.36
C ILE A 1041 -43.36 -23.64 -25.95
N TYR A 1042 -43.74 -22.44 -26.36
CA TYR A 1042 -45.04 -21.84 -26.10
C TYR A 1042 -45.81 -21.72 -27.41
N GLY A 1043 -46.91 -22.47 -27.54
CA GLY A 1043 -47.84 -22.36 -28.65
C GLY A 1043 -48.15 -23.69 -29.32
N SER A 1044 -49.40 -23.84 -29.76
CA SER A 1044 -49.90 -25.02 -30.50
C SER A 1044 -49.43 -25.06 -31.96
N ASP A 1045 -48.74 -24.02 -32.43
CA ASP A 1045 -48.15 -23.90 -33.77
C ASP A 1045 -46.80 -24.63 -33.90
N ALA A 1046 -46.17 -25.01 -32.78
CA ALA A 1046 -44.97 -25.83 -32.77
C ALA A 1046 -45.31 -27.35 -32.80
N PRO A 1047 -44.57 -28.17 -33.57
CA PRO A 1047 -44.74 -29.63 -33.55
C PRO A 1047 -44.40 -30.22 -32.17
N SER A 1048 -44.89 -31.42 -31.84
CA SER A 1048 -44.46 -32.13 -30.61
C SER A 1048 -42.94 -32.23 -30.54
N PHE A 1049 -42.36 -32.02 -29.35
CA PHE A 1049 -40.92 -31.99 -29.18
C PHE A 1049 -40.26 -33.31 -29.57
N ASP A 1050 -39.41 -33.25 -30.61
CA ASP A 1050 -38.57 -34.37 -31.04
C ASP A 1050 -37.27 -33.79 -31.60
N MET A 1051 -36.13 -34.16 -31.01
CA MET A 1051 -34.82 -33.68 -31.42
C MET A 1051 -34.45 -34.08 -32.86
N ASN A 1052 -35.07 -35.13 -33.40
CA ASN A 1052 -34.85 -35.57 -34.78
C ASN A 1052 -35.67 -34.77 -35.80
N HIS A 1053 -36.70 -34.05 -35.36
CA HIS A 1053 -37.54 -33.24 -36.24
C HIS A 1053 -36.77 -32.03 -36.77
N SER A 1054 -36.91 -31.73 -38.07
CA SER A 1054 -36.14 -30.69 -38.77
C SER A 1054 -36.26 -29.30 -38.13
N PHE A 1055 -37.45 -28.99 -37.59
CA PHE A 1055 -37.75 -27.76 -36.85
C PHE A 1055 -36.81 -27.55 -35.65
N TYR A 1056 -36.67 -28.56 -34.78
CA TYR A 1056 -35.81 -28.48 -33.59
C TYR A 1056 -34.34 -28.65 -33.95
N ARG A 1057 -34.02 -29.52 -34.92
CA ARG A 1057 -32.64 -29.75 -35.38
C ARG A 1057 -31.98 -28.49 -35.95
N LYS A 1058 -32.74 -27.67 -36.69
CA LYS A 1058 -32.28 -26.37 -37.22
C LYS A 1058 -31.98 -25.37 -36.10
N GLN A 1059 -32.71 -25.42 -34.99
CA GLN A 1059 -32.45 -24.57 -33.84
C GLN A 1059 -31.31 -25.13 -32.96
N GLN A 1060 -31.20 -26.46 -32.87
CA GLN A 1060 -30.13 -27.14 -32.14
C GLN A 1060 -28.75 -26.91 -32.79
N SER A 1061 -28.67 -26.81 -34.13
CA SER A 1061 -27.41 -26.54 -34.84
C SER A 1061 -26.76 -25.22 -34.40
N LYS A 1062 -27.58 -24.23 -34.03
CA LYS A 1062 -27.11 -22.93 -33.51
C LYS A 1062 -26.42 -23.05 -32.15
N LYS A 1063 -26.56 -24.20 -31.47
CA LYS A 1063 -25.98 -24.55 -30.16
C LYS A 1063 -26.25 -23.52 -29.06
N MET A 1064 -27.35 -22.79 -29.16
CA MET A 1064 -27.77 -21.85 -28.12
C MET A 1064 -28.12 -22.59 -26.83
N SER A 1065 -27.67 -22.00 -25.73
CA SER A 1065 -27.92 -22.42 -24.36
C SER A 1065 -29.40 -22.38 -23.98
N VAL A 1066 -30.10 -21.32 -24.36
CA VAL A 1066 -31.54 -21.14 -24.13
C VAL A 1066 -32.23 -20.93 -25.46
N ASN A 1067 -33.30 -21.69 -25.71
CA ASN A 1067 -34.09 -21.64 -26.92
C ASN A 1067 -35.55 -21.51 -26.52
N ILE A 1068 -36.17 -20.37 -26.81
CA ILE A 1068 -37.57 -20.13 -26.50
C ILE A 1068 -38.34 -19.92 -27.78
N TYR A 1069 -39.38 -20.71 -28.01
CA TYR A 1069 -40.33 -20.49 -29.09
C TYR A 1069 -41.60 -19.86 -28.50
N LYS A 1070 -41.96 -18.66 -28.94
CA LYS A 1070 -43.16 -17.96 -28.48
C LYS A 1070 -43.67 -17.05 -29.59
N ASN A 1071 -44.99 -17.02 -29.79
CA ASN A 1071 -45.65 -16.19 -30.82
C ASN A 1071 -45.09 -16.40 -32.23
N GLY A 1072 -44.88 -17.66 -32.65
CA GLY A 1072 -44.39 -17.99 -33.98
C GLY A 1072 -42.89 -17.74 -34.21
N LYS A 1073 -42.14 -17.25 -33.21
CA LYS A 1073 -40.73 -16.86 -33.34
C LYS A 1073 -39.83 -17.52 -32.30
N TRP A 1074 -38.60 -17.83 -32.70
CA TRP A 1074 -37.51 -18.21 -31.79
C TRP A 1074 -36.87 -16.96 -31.17
N GLY A 1075 -36.58 -17.01 -29.88
CA GLY A 1075 -36.02 -15.91 -29.11
C GLY A 1075 -35.55 -16.35 -27.72
N THR A 1076 -35.28 -15.37 -26.86
CA THR A 1076 -34.84 -15.57 -25.48
C THR A 1076 -35.39 -14.47 -24.56
N TYR A 1077 -35.47 -14.72 -23.25
CA TYR A 1077 -35.79 -13.67 -22.26
C TYR A 1077 -34.52 -12.89 -21.90
N ARG A 1078 -34.60 -11.55 -21.91
CA ARG A 1078 -33.45 -10.65 -21.71
C ARG A 1078 -33.82 -9.49 -20.80
N TYR A 1079 -32.83 -9.05 -20.02
CA TYR A 1079 -32.96 -7.93 -19.09
C TYR A 1079 -32.64 -6.62 -19.81
N LEU A 1080 -33.60 -5.70 -19.83
CA LEU A 1080 -33.48 -4.36 -20.41
C LEU A 1080 -33.68 -3.32 -19.30
N ILE A 1081 -33.10 -2.12 -19.44
CA ILE A 1081 -33.23 -1.06 -18.43
C ILE A 1081 -34.69 -0.56 -18.37
N LEU A 1082 -35.22 -0.44 -17.15
CA LEU A 1082 -36.55 0.12 -16.90
C LEU A 1082 -36.47 1.65 -16.92
N GLN A 1083 -37.31 2.29 -17.74
CA GLN A 1083 -37.46 3.74 -17.77
C GLN A 1083 -38.47 4.22 -16.72
N ASP A 1084 -38.37 5.48 -16.29
CA ASP A 1084 -39.31 6.08 -15.34
C ASP A 1084 -40.75 6.04 -15.90
N LEU A 1085 -41.70 5.69 -15.03
CA LEU A 1085 -43.12 5.65 -15.36
C LEU A 1085 -43.77 6.99 -15.06
N GLU A 1086 -44.40 7.60 -16.06
CA GLU A 1086 -45.30 8.75 -15.86
C GLU A 1086 -46.67 8.25 -15.42
N VAL A 1087 -47.23 8.85 -14.36
CA VAL A 1087 -48.53 8.47 -13.78
C VAL A 1087 -49.45 9.70 -13.76
N GLU A 1088 -50.67 9.55 -14.27
CA GLU A 1088 -51.75 10.52 -14.09
C GLU A 1088 -52.45 10.28 -12.74
N SER A 1089 -52.58 11.30 -11.90
CA SER A 1089 -53.27 11.21 -10.61
C SER A 1089 -54.03 12.49 -10.27
N ASP A 1090 -55.23 12.34 -9.69
CA ASP A 1090 -56.09 13.44 -9.26
C ASP A 1090 -55.49 14.24 -8.09
N HIS A 1091 -54.58 13.64 -7.33
CA HIS A 1091 -53.98 14.24 -6.16
C HIS A 1091 -52.47 14.06 -6.17
N SER A 1092 -51.77 15.19 -6.13
CA SER A 1092 -50.33 15.22 -6.07
C SER A 1092 -49.87 16.17 -4.97
N ILE A 1093 -48.71 15.91 -4.40
CA ILE A 1093 -48.09 16.78 -3.40
C ILE A 1093 -46.73 17.21 -3.91
N LEU A 1094 -46.37 18.47 -3.70
CA LEU A 1094 -45.02 18.93 -3.98
C LEU A 1094 -44.04 18.30 -2.98
N PHE A 1095 -43.08 17.54 -3.49
CA PHE A 1095 -42.12 16.80 -2.67
C PHE A 1095 -40.69 17.04 -3.14
N GLN A 1096 -39.79 17.20 -2.19
CA GLN A 1096 -38.36 17.28 -2.45
C GLN A 1096 -37.75 15.89 -2.28
N THR A 1097 -37.31 15.28 -3.38
CA THR A 1097 -36.77 13.91 -3.33
C THR A 1097 -35.40 13.82 -2.67
N VAL A 1098 -34.58 14.87 -2.76
CA VAL A 1098 -33.30 14.97 -2.06
C VAL A 1098 -33.30 16.24 -1.23
N ASN A 1099 -33.26 16.08 0.10
CA ASN A 1099 -33.13 17.21 1.02
C ASN A 1099 -31.95 18.11 0.62
N ASP A 1100 -32.13 19.42 0.79
CA ASP A 1100 -31.15 20.46 0.50
C ASP A 1100 -30.80 20.65 -1.00
N ASP A 1101 -31.47 19.93 -1.92
CA ASP A 1101 -31.35 20.15 -3.37
C ASP A 1101 -32.69 20.52 -4.00
N ILE A 1102 -32.85 21.81 -4.28
CA ILE A 1102 -34.07 22.39 -4.85
C ILE A 1102 -34.35 21.84 -6.26
N SER A 1103 -33.35 21.37 -7.01
CA SER A 1103 -33.57 20.81 -8.35
C SER A 1103 -34.34 19.49 -8.34
N THR A 1104 -34.54 18.92 -7.15
CA THR A 1104 -35.19 17.61 -6.96
C THR A 1104 -36.66 17.72 -6.51
N LEU A 1105 -37.19 18.95 -6.51
CA LEU A 1105 -38.60 19.23 -6.33
C LEU A 1105 -39.40 18.67 -7.49
N LYS A 1106 -40.36 17.79 -7.18
CA LYS A 1106 -41.31 17.27 -8.15
C LYS A 1106 -42.66 16.98 -7.50
N PHE A 1107 -43.71 16.94 -8.30
CA PHE A 1107 -44.98 16.42 -7.84
C PHE A 1107 -44.89 14.89 -7.74
N VAL A 1108 -45.32 14.35 -6.61
CA VAL A 1108 -45.49 12.92 -6.39
C VAL A 1108 -46.96 12.63 -6.12
N GLU A 1109 -47.40 11.42 -6.45
CA GLU A 1109 -48.74 10.96 -6.14
C GLU A 1109 -49.02 11.06 -4.64
N GLY A 1110 -50.12 11.72 -4.28
CA GLY A 1110 -50.54 11.89 -2.90
C GLY A 1110 -51.59 10.84 -2.49
N PRO A 1111 -51.82 10.60 -1.18
CA PRO A 1111 -52.67 9.51 -0.70
C PRO A 1111 -54.19 9.70 -0.86
N LEU A 1112 -54.66 10.93 -1.11
CA LEU A 1112 -56.09 11.21 -1.34
C LEU A 1112 -56.50 10.90 -2.78
N ASN A 1113 -57.73 10.49 -2.97
CA ASN A 1113 -58.42 10.46 -4.26
C ASN A 1113 -59.88 10.92 -4.08
N SER A 1114 -60.60 11.11 -5.18
CA SER A 1114 -61.99 11.57 -5.19
C SER A 1114 -62.99 10.67 -4.43
N MET A 1115 -62.59 9.44 -4.09
CA MET A 1115 -63.38 8.41 -3.41
C MET A 1115 -62.91 8.12 -1.97
N SER A 1116 -61.99 8.91 -1.42
CA SER A 1116 -61.39 8.64 -0.11
C SER A 1116 -62.37 8.88 1.04
N GLU A 1117 -62.56 7.88 1.91
CA GLU A 1117 -63.29 8.04 3.17
C GLU A 1117 -62.48 8.93 4.14
N LEU A 1118 -63.03 10.09 4.50
CA LEU A 1118 -62.38 11.02 5.40
C LEU A 1118 -62.70 10.70 6.87
N PRO A 1119 -61.77 10.95 7.81
CA PRO A 1119 -62.07 10.92 9.24
C PRO A 1119 -63.22 11.89 9.61
N PRO A 1120 -64.01 11.60 10.67
CA PRO A 1120 -65.07 12.48 11.13
C PRO A 1120 -64.57 13.92 11.39
N GLY A 1121 -65.29 14.91 10.86
CA GLY A 1121 -64.93 16.34 11.02
C GLY A 1121 -63.95 16.89 9.98
N LYS A 1122 -63.43 16.05 9.07
CA LYS A 1122 -62.62 16.51 7.93
C LYS A 1122 -63.44 16.66 6.65
N THR A 1123 -63.08 17.66 5.84
CA THR A 1123 -63.63 17.89 4.51
C THR A 1123 -62.50 18.02 3.48
N ILE A 1124 -62.78 17.66 2.23
CA ILE A 1124 -61.88 17.90 1.09
C ILE A 1124 -62.04 19.34 0.60
N VAL A 1125 -60.92 20.01 0.36
CA VAL A 1125 -60.88 21.32 -0.30
C VAL A 1125 -60.09 21.20 -1.59
N HIS A 1126 -60.68 21.69 -2.68
CA HIS A 1126 -59.98 21.90 -3.94
C HIS A 1126 -59.16 23.18 -3.85
N VAL A 1127 -57.85 23.05 -3.88
CA VAL A 1127 -56.93 24.18 -3.73
C VAL A 1127 -56.75 24.86 -5.10
N TYR A 1128 -56.90 26.17 -5.11
CA TYR A 1128 -56.67 27.03 -6.28
C TYR A 1128 -55.35 27.79 -6.16
N TYR A 1129 -55.02 28.24 -4.95
CA TYR A 1129 -53.76 28.91 -4.64
C TYR A 1129 -53.17 28.36 -3.35
N SER A 1130 -51.85 28.20 -3.35
CA SER A 1130 -51.07 27.99 -2.13
C SER A 1130 -49.85 28.92 -2.20
N ALA A 1131 -49.60 29.65 -1.12
CA ALA A 1131 -48.49 30.60 -1.07
C ALA A 1131 -47.28 29.98 -0.37
N MET A 1132 -46.09 30.28 -0.90
CA MET A 1132 -44.83 29.86 -0.31
C MET A 1132 -44.43 30.81 0.82
N ASN A 1133 -44.00 30.22 1.94
CA ASN A 1133 -43.54 30.95 3.11
C ASN A 1133 -42.03 30.81 3.32
N PHE A 1134 -41.46 31.65 4.18
CA PHE A 1134 -40.03 31.60 4.51
C PHE A 1134 -39.60 30.25 5.06
N LYS A 1135 -40.48 29.59 5.82
CA LYS A 1135 -40.32 28.21 6.30
C LYS A 1135 -40.05 27.23 5.15
N ASP A 1136 -40.86 27.28 4.09
CA ASP A 1136 -40.78 26.36 2.96
C ASP A 1136 -39.43 26.50 2.23
N ILE A 1137 -38.96 27.74 2.03
CA ILE A 1137 -37.66 28.01 1.40
C ILE A 1137 -36.50 27.54 2.29
N MET A 1138 -36.57 27.79 3.58
CA MET A 1138 -35.50 27.42 4.51
C MET A 1138 -35.38 25.89 4.68
N PHE A 1139 -36.50 25.16 4.63
CA PHE A 1139 -36.49 23.70 4.56
C PHE A 1139 -35.98 23.21 3.20
N ALA A 1140 -36.51 23.73 2.08
CA ALA A 1140 -36.11 23.27 0.75
C ALA A 1140 -34.62 23.54 0.43
N SER A 1141 -34.06 24.61 0.99
CA SER A 1141 -32.64 24.98 0.85
C SER A 1141 -31.71 24.34 1.90
N GLY A 1142 -32.25 23.58 2.86
CA GLY A 1142 -31.45 22.91 3.89
C GLY A 1142 -30.87 23.81 4.98
N ARG A 1143 -31.30 25.07 5.05
CA ARG A 1143 -30.84 26.04 6.07
C ARG A 1143 -31.60 25.91 7.38
N LEU A 1144 -32.74 25.25 7.37
CA LEU A 1144 -33.52 24.89 8.55
C LEU A 1144 -33.81 23.40 8.49
N HIS A 1145 -33.42 22.71 9.56
CA HIS A 1145 -33.54 21.27 9.70
C HIS A 1145 -34.78 20.91 10.50
N ALA A 1146 -35.29 19.69 10.33
CA ALA A 1146 -36.41 19.21 11.15
C ALA A 1146 -35.92 19.00 12.59
N ASP A 1147 -36.61 19.61 13.54
CA ASP A 1147 -36.33 19.41 14.96
C ASP A 1147 -36.72 17.98 15.40
N MET A 1148 -36.03 17.46 16.43
CA MET A 1148 -36.30 16.14 17.03
C MET A 1148 -37.73 15.99 17.59
N ASN A 1149 -38.52 17.07 17.65
CA ASN A 1149 -39.91 17.07 18.14
C ASN A 1149 -40.96 16.70 17.06
N THR A 1150 -40.55 16.50 15.80
CA THR A 1150 -41.44 15.94 14.77
C THR A 1150 -41.78 14.48 15.09
N SER A 1151 -43.06 14.19 15.34
CA SER A 1151 -43.46 13.15 16.27
C SER A 1151 -43.71 11.77 15.66
N LYS A 1152 -43.70 11.59 14.32
CA LYS A 1152 -44.05 10.31 13.69
C LYS A 1152 -43.12 9.90 12.54
N ARG A 1153 -42.84 8.59 12.43
CA ARG A 1153 -42.00 7.96 11.38
C ARG A 1153 -42.42 8.23 9.93
N HIS A 1154 -43.67 8.68 9.71
CA HIS A 1154 -44.28 8.89 8.40
C HIS A 1154 -44.55 10.36 8.10
N ASP A 1155 -44.14 11.29 8.98
CA ASP A 1155 -44.33 12.71 8.72
C ASP A 1155 -43.40 13.12 7.57
N ILE A 1156 -43.99 13.19 6.37
CA ILE A 1156 -43.35 13.75 5.19
C ILE A 1156 -43.06 15.23 5.51
N LEU A 1157 -41.82 15.66 5.33
CA LEU A 1157 -41.45 17.08 5.36
C LEU A 1157 -42.21 17.76 4.23
N SER A 1158 -43.36 18.33 4.57
CA SER A 1158 -44.26 18.90 3.59
C SER A 1158 -43.97 20.37 3.37
N LEU A 1159 -43.93 20.75 2.10
CA LEU A 1159 -43.83 22.13 1.67
C LEU A 1159 -45.25 22.70 1.51
N GLY A 1160 -45.44 23.91 2.00
CA GLY A 1160 -46.72 24.58 2.02
C GLY A 1160 -47.46 24.41 3.34
N ILE A 1161 -47.93 25.55 3.86
CA ILE A 1161 -48.71 25.63 5.10
C ILE A 1161 -50.02 26.41 4.95
N GLU A 1162 -50.26 27.09 3.82
CA GLU A 1162 -51.48 27.88 3.59
C GLU A 1162 -52.09 27.64 2.21
N PHE A 1163 -53.41 27.67 2.16
CA PHE A 1163 -54.16 27.43 0.94
C PHE A 1163 -55.38 28.34 0.83
N VAL A 1164 -55.84 28.49 -0.40
CA VAL A 1164 -57.12 29.06 -0.78
C VAL A 1164 -57.77 28.15 -1.79
N GLY A 1165 -59.04 27.83 -1.56
CA GLY A 1165 -59.74 26.84 -2.34
C GLY A 1165 -61.26 26.89 -2.24
N ARG A 1166 -61.89 25.82 -2.70
CA ARG A 1166 -63.32 25.59 -2.55
C ARG A 1166 -63.60 24.31 -1.79
N ASP A 1167 -64.51 24.41 -0.83
CA ASP A 1167 -65.07 23.23 -0.15
C ASP A 1167 -66.04 22.47 -1.09
N PRO A 1168 -66.56 21.29 -0.70
CA PRO A 1168 -67.47 20.51 -1.53
C PRO A 1168 -68.82 21.20 -1.77
N SER A 1169 -69.17 22.21 -0.95
CA SER A 1169 -70.37 23.05 -1.15
C SER A 1169 -70.14 24.19 -2.15
N GLY A 1170 -68.91 24.34 -2.65
CA GLY A 1170 -68.49 25.38 -3.58
C GLY A 1170 -68.14 26.71 -2.92
N LYS A 1171 -68.14 26.81 -1.58
CA LYS A 1171 -67.79 28.05 -0.87
C LYS A 1171 -66.30 28.34 -1.02
N ARG A 1172 -65.97 29.63 -1.13
CA ARG A 1172 -64.59 30.12 -1.18
C ARG A 1172 -64.03 30.12 0.24
N VAL A 1173 -62.97 29.35 0.46
CA VAL A 1173 -62.36 29.16 1.79
C VAL A 1173 -60.85 29.36 1.75
N MET A 1174 -60.29 29.82 2.86
CA MET A 1174 -58.85 29.91 3.11
C MET A 1174 -58.52 29.25 4.44
N GLY A 1175 -57.30 28.75 4.60
CA GLY A 1175 -56.90 28.09 5.84
C GLY A 1175 -55.43 27.71 5.87
N LEU A 1176 -55.06 27.05 6.96
CA LEU A 1176 -53.72 26.51 7.18
C LEU A 1176 -53.77 24.99 7.15
N SER A 1177 -52.88 24.36 6.40
CA SER A 1177 -52.73 22.90 6.37
C SER A 1177 -51.31 22.55 5.96
N PRO A 1178 -50.65 21.57 6.59
CA PRO A 1178 -49.45 20.97 6.04
C PRO A 1178 -49.70 20.45 4.62
N SER A 1179 -48.66 20.45 3.78
CA SER A 1179 -48.72 19.98 2.39
C SER A 1179 -49.71 20.75 1.51
N SER A 1180 -49.90 22.05 1.77
CA SER A 1180 -50.90 22.87 1.07
C SER A 1180 -50.62 23.07 -0.41
N ILE A 1181 -49.37 22.88 -0.87
CA ILE A 1181 -49.01 22.92 -2.29
C ILE A 1181 -49.40 21.59 -2.93
N SER A 1182 -50.70 21.46 -3.15
CA SER A 1182 -51.40 20.27 -3.66
C SER A 1182 -52.73 20.70 -4.27
N PRO A 1183 -53.29 20.01 -5.29
CA PRO A 1183 -54.61 20.35 -5.82
C PRO A 1183 -55.77 19.97 -4.88
N LEU A 1184 -55.54 19.05 -3.93
CA LEU A 1184 -56.56 18.55 -3.00
C LEU A 1184 -55.98 18.43 -1.59
N ILE A 1185 -56.71 18.87 -0.57
CA ILE A 1185 -56.31 18.71 0.83
C ILE A 1185 -57.47 18.28 1.71
N ALA A 1186 -57.17 17.61 2.82
CA ALA A 1186 -58.15 17.17 3.82
C ALA A 1186 -57.96 17.91 5.15
N VAL A 1187 -58.87 18.82 5.46
CA VAL A 1187 -58.77 19.78 6.57
C VAL A 1187 -59.99 19.70 7.49
N ASN A 1188 -59.83 20.10 8.75
CA ASN A 1188 -60.95 20.16 9.69
C ASN A 1188 -61.92 21.27 9.26
N SER A 1189 -63.22 20.96 9.20
CA SER A 1189 -64.24 21.94 8.76
C SER A 1189 -64.24 23.21 9.61
N ASP A 1190 -63.89 23.08 10.90
CA ASP A 1190 -63.92 24.17 11.88
C ASP A 1190 -62.70 25.11 11.79
N GLU A 1191 -61.66 24.70 11.03
CA GLU A 1191 -60.44 25.48 10.81
C GLU A 1191 -60.50 26.31 9.51
N LEU A 1192 -61.60 26.22 8.76
CA LEU A 1192 -61.79 26.93 7.50
C LEU A 1192 -62.36 28.33 7.70
N LEU A 1193 -61.73 29.32 7.07
CA LEU A 1193 -62.21 30.69 7.03
C LEU A 1193 -62.89 30.96 5.68
N VAL A 1194 -64.11 31.47 5.71
CA VAL A 1194 -64.83 31.86 4.48
C VAL A 1194 -64.25 33.14 3.92
N ILE A 1195 -63.94 33.15 2.63
CA ILE A 1195 -63.39 34.32 1.94
C ILE A 1195 -64.54 35.27 1.58
N PRO A 1196 -64.53 36.54 2.03
CA PRO A 1196 -65.54 37.51 1.67
C PRO A 1196 -65.62 37.76 0.16
N ASP A 1197 -66.82 38.05 -0.36
CA ASP A 1197 -67.04 38.28 -1.80
C ASP A 1197 -66.18 39.42 -2.38
N ARG A 1198 -65.85 40.41 -1.55
CA ARG A 1198 -65.01 41.57 -1.92
C ARG A 1198 -63.53 41.25 -2.14
N TRP A 1199 -63.05 40.10 -1.68
CA TRP A 1199 -61.65 39.70 -1.84
C TRP A 1199 -61.52 38.74 -3.00
N SER A 1200 -60.45 38.85 -3.78
CA SER A 1200 -60.09 37.82 -4.76
C SER A 1200 -59.52 36.58 -4.05
N MET A 1201 -59.48 35.44 -4.76
CA MET A 1201 -58.85 34.22 -4.22
C MET A 1201 -57.33 34.39 -4.07
N GLU A 1202 -56.72 35.21 -4.93
CA GLU A 1202 -55.28 35.52 -4.89
C GLU A 1202 -54.93 36.41 -3.69
N GLU A 1203 -55.73 37.46 -3.43
CA GLU A 1203 -55.55 38.32 -2.26
C GLU A 1203 -55.66 37.52 -0.96
N ALA A 1204 -56.68 36.64 -0.89
CA ALA A 1204 -56.89 35.77 0.26
C ALA A 1204 -55.72 34.81 0.52
N ALA A 1205 -54.95 34.44 -0.51
CA ALA A 1205 -53.85 33.48 -0.38
C ALA A 1205 -52.64 34.05 0.39
N THR A 1206 -52.58 35.37 0.60
CA THR A 1206 -51.47 36.05 1.28
C THR A 1206 -51.71 36.29 2.78
N LEU A 1207 -52.90 35.94 3.29
CA LEU A 1207 -53.35 36.35 4.62
C LEU A 1207 -53.10 35.33 5.74
N PRO A 1208 -53.38 34.02 5.57
CA PRO A 1208 -53.45 33.07 6.68
C PRO A 1208 -52.20 33.04 7.56
N VAL A 1209 -51.00 32.87 6.98
CA VAL A 1209 -49.76 32.77 7.77
C VAL A 1209 -49.34 34.12 8.33
N ILE A 1210 -49.39 35.18 7.51
CA ILE A 1210 -48.91 36.51 7.89
C ILE A 1210 -49.73 37.05 9.07
N TYR A 1211 -51.06 37.12 8.90
CA TYR A 1211 -51.94 37.66 9.95
C TYR A 1211 -52.06 36.70 11.12
N GLY A 1212 -52.06 35.38 10.89
CA GLY A 1212 -52.03 34.38 11.96
C GLY A 1212 -50.83 34.55 12.88
N THR A 1213 -49.63 34.74 12.30
CA THR A 1213 -48.39 34.97 13.07
C THR A 1213 -48.44 36.28 13.85
N ILE A 1214 -48.92 37.36 13.24
CA ILE A 1214 -49.06 38.67 13.91
C ILE A 1214 -50.04 38.57 15.08
N LEU A 1215 -51.22 38.00 14.86
CA LEU A 1215 -52.24 37.86 15.90
C LEU A 1215 -51.77 36.97 17.04
N TYR A 1216 -51.12 35.84 16.75
CA TYR A 1216 -50.56 34.96 17.77
C TYR A 1216 -49.49 35.66 18.60
N ALA A 1217 -48.51 36.32 17.97
CA ALA A 1217 -47.46 37.05 18.66
C ALA A 1217 -48.02 38.19 19.53
N LEU A 1218 -49.09 38.85 19.08
CA LEU A 1218 -49.77 39.87 19.86
C LEU A 1218 -50.56 39.24 21.02
N LEU A 1219 -51.31 38.17 20.82
CA LEU A 1219 -52.16 37.58 21.87
C LEU A 1219 -51.37 36.83 22.96
N GLU A 1220 -50.23 36.22 22.64
CA GLU A 1220 -49.37 35.53 23.64
C GLU A 1220 -48.58 36.49 24.54
N THR A 1221 -48.44 37.76 24.15
CA THR A 1221 -47.80 38.75 25.00
C THR A 1221 -48.83 39.44 25.89
N ASP A 1222 -49.00 38.96 27.13
CA ASP A 1222 -49.87 39.48 28.20
C ASP A 1222 -49.65 40.98 28.58
N HIS A 1223 -48.82 41.72 27.84
CA HIS A 1223 -48.34 43.06 28.18
C HIS A 1223 -48.65 44.15 27.14
N LEU A 1224 -49.55 43.91 26.18
CA LEU A 1224 -49.81 44.87 25.10
C LEU A 1224 -50.49 46.18 25.50
N THR A 1225 -51.18 46.25 26.63
CA THR A 1225 -51.86 47.49 27.06
C THR A 1225 -50.90 48.62 27.47
N GLU A 1226 -49.59 48.37 27.61
CA GLU A 1226 -48.59 49.37 28.03
C GLU A 1226 -47.44 49.66 27.03
N LEU A 1227 -47.40 49.01 25.86
CA LEU A 1227 -46.27 49.16 24.93
C LEU A 1227 -46.35 50.43 24.05
N LYS A 1228 -45.56 51.46 24.39
CA LYS A 1228 -45.45 52.73 23.62
C LYS A 1228 -44.60 52.65 22.33
N LYS A 1229 -43.81 51.59 22.10
CA LYS A 1229 -43.00 51.42 20.87
C LYS A 1229 -42.83 49.94 20.50
N LEU A 1230 -43.22 49.59 19.28
CA LEU A 1230 -43.03 48.27 18.69
C LEU A 1230 -42.00 48.37 17.55
N LYS A 1231 -40.93 47.57 17.59
CA LYS A 1231 -39.91 47.53 16.53
C LYS A 1231 -40.09 46.26 15.70
N ILE A 1232 -40.68 46.41 14.52
CA ILE A 1232 -40.77 45.34 13.53
C ILE A 1232 -39.44 45.29 12.76
N ILE A 1233 -38.77 44.15 12.78
CA ILE A 1233 -37.51 43.90 12.06
C ILE A 1233 -37.88 43.21 10.75
N ASN A 1234 -37.22 43.61 9.64
CA ASN A 1234 -37.60 43.29 8.25
C ASN A 1234 -38.94 43.91 7.82
N ARG A 1235 -38.96 45.24 7.64
CA ARG A 1235 -39.94 45.85 6.73
C ARG A 1235 -39.58 45.39 5.32
N CYS A 1236 -40.42 44.56 4.71
CA CYS A 1236 -40.44 44.45 3.25
C CYS A 1236 -40.70 45.82 2.64
#